data_AF-A0A3E1R6Y0-F1
#
_entry.id   AF-A0A3E1R6Y0-F1
#
_cell.length_a   1.000
_cell.length_b   1.000
_cell.length_c   1.000
_cell.angle_alpha   90.00
_cell.angle_beta   90.00
_cell.angle_gamma   90.00
#
_symmetry.space_group_name_H-M   'P 1'
#
loop_
_entity.id
_entity.type
_entity.pdbx_description
1 polymer ?
#
loop_
_entity_poly.entity_id
_entity_poly.type
_entity_poly.pdbx_seq_one_letter_code
_entity_poly.pdbx_strand_id
1 'polypeptide(L)'
;MPGCGLLPGVAALARAGGCSMRRGLRAIWLCCALWCGAAMAGERLSDWLLRNAYGDADMTALQWRVPSERAAQQHLQQAVLSGLPDGSLRALVQALPVTGRLSVAIPDARWLQSKPAQDPVLGANDTVLVLPRPLYVTVLTDSGMPCLVAHSVAAMAADYLQACGGAGDATAPDTVWIVQPDGRVLRFGAAVWNAQRQLPPAPGAWVWAPARGAGLSKATQDNLARFLATQAPGEGLWPTLPTLPAPLPQSLLPRLRDLPLSASDWGEVGLLQTPTARMAPEGDVRFQLSKASPYTRGTVMFQPMDRLEGGFRYTDIANRLYGADIAGTQSYKDKSIDIKVQLNDESAYMPQFAVGARDLGGTGLFSAEYVVANKRWGNWDASLGLGWGYMGARGNVGNPLAVLGASFNDRPVVTDTNGGNANFQSMFHGPTALFGGVQWHAPGDAWLLKLEFEGNNYSQEPLGNALPASSPLNVGAVYRYSPHVDFTVGFERGNQWMFGLTLHDALNTLATPKVLDAPLGLRPVGAARPVGIWDQDHTAQRIERHTGWQVQGLEQGATDITLTADTGQVAYLQERLERAAAILHDEAPAGIQQFKLQLQEHGLAGATVEVDRSEWQLQKQQAVPPSLKLPTQRVFPGTPQATSARNTQEASDSLSADWGPSYSQILGGPDSFLLYRLGVNGTLEKRFGNGTWLTAEADARLLDNYANFVYDAPSNLPRVRTYQREYATTSRLTVPLLQLTHVQDMGAGHYGSVYGGLLEPMYAGVGAEWLYRPWQGRLAFGVDVNHVQQRSFAQDLGLRDYAADTGHATLYWDTGWNDLQLKLSAGKYLAGDTGVTVDLKRTYSNGVSVGAWATKTNVSADQFGEGSFDKGLYVTVPFDALLPRSSEGTANIVWAPLTRDGGARLDRRFTLFDLTRQRSRQAFGFQASRVDTPQTAEDRSYVLAQPTEGVFSRLATSGNYLGTRLADVPQSSWWLLGGALLLSSQLDQPADDWAQSHQQGALHDAAQLGNNLPAAVAVWSAAMLTGVGGEGAQQTAFTSLQAGAYALGASALLRYTVGRARPNEEMGAHSFSGFNAQAWQSGFPSNHVAVAMAMVTPYAKLHDSPWLYALPALAAWGRLESRNHWFSDTVAGALVGYAVGSLLAEERTDSRGARIYVTPQSVTSVWSF
;
A
#
# COMPACT_ATOMS: atom_id res chain seq x y z
N MET A 1 -6.81 47.59 30.43
CA MET A 1 -6.83 46.44 29.50
C MET A 1 -7.80 46.72 28.35
N PRO A 2 -7.34 47.29 27.22
CA PRO A 2 -8.09 47.32 25.97
C PRO A 2 -7.66 46.15 25.07
N GLY A 3 -8.59 45.30 24.62
CA GLY A 3 -8.25 44.19 23.71
C GLY A 3 -9.31 43.09 23.63
N CYS A 4 -9.94 42.74 24.76
CA CYS A 4 -11.06 41.79 24.79
C CYS A 4 -12.31 42.38 24.13
N GLY A 5 -12.42 42.22 22.81
CA GLY A 5 -13.66 42.47 22.07
C GLY A 5 -14.75 41.52 22.55
N LEU A 6 -15.70 42.02 23.34
CA LEU A 6 -16.86 41.27 23.81
C LEU A 6 -17.69 40.76 22.63
N LEU A 7 -18.26 39.55 22.79
CA LEU A 7 -19.27 39.03 21.88
C LEU A 7 -20.43 40.06 21.76
N PRO A 8 -20.91 40.37 20.54
CA PRO A 8 -21.77 41.54 20.31
C PRO A 8 -23.09 41.53 21.12
N GLY A 9 -23.59 40.36 21.54
CA GLY A 9 -24.75 40.26 22.42
C GLY A 9 -24.54 40.82 23.84
N VAL A 10 -23.31 40.85 24.36
CA VAL A 10 -23.03 41.30 25.74
C VAL A 10 -23.07 42.84 25.84
N ALA A 11 -22.70 43.55 24.76
CA ALA A 11 -22.66 45.01 24.74
C ALA A 11 -24.05 45.67 24.86
N ALA A 12 -25.11 44.98 24.45
CA ALA A 12 -26.48 45.47 24.54
C ALA A 12 -27.01 45.53 25.98
N LEU A 13 -26.68 44.51 26.81
CA LEU A 13 -27.13 44.43 28.21
C LEU A 13 -26.46 45.48 29.12
N ALA A 14 -25.25 45.94 28.78
CA ALA A 14 -24.49 46.88 29.60
C ALA A 14 -24.96 48.34 29.52
N ARG A 15 -25.95 48.67 28.67
CA ARG A 15 -26.44 50.05 28.45
C ARG A 15 -27.89 50.32 28.84
N ALA A 16 -28.64 49.33 29.34
CA ALA A 16 -30.07 49.47 29.61
C ALA A 16 -30.48 49.01 31.03
N GLY A 17 -30.75 49.98 31.91
CA GLY A 17 -31.44 49.75 33.19
C GLY A 17 -30.54 49.36 34.37
N GLY A 18 -30.65 50.11 35.48
CA GLY A 18 -30.05 49.72 36.76
C GLY A 18 -30.86 48.59 37.41
N CYS A 19 -30.21 47.50 37.82
CA CYS A 19 -30.86 46.35 38.44
C CYS A 19 -30.59 46.32 39.96
N SER A 20 -31.64 46.19 40.77
CA SER A 20 -31.54 46.11 42.23
C SER A 20 -31.19 44.69 42.69
N MET A 21 -30.54 44.56 43.85
CA MET A 21 -30.19 43.25 44.41
C MET A 21 -31.43 42.46 44.87
N ARG A 22 -31.92 41.52 44.05
CA ARG A 22 -32.60 40.29 44.51
C ARG A 22 -32.74 39.24 43.40
N ARG A 23 -32.27 38.00 43.70
CA ARG A 23 -32.33 36.77 42.88
C ARG A 23 -31.51 36.81 41.57
N GLY A 24 -30.39 36.07 41.49
CA GLY A 24 -29.63 35.98 40.22
C GLY A 24 -28.24 35.32 40.24
N LEU A 25 -27.94 34.38 41.14
CA LEU A 25 -26.57 33.84 41.33
C LEU A 25 -25.93 33.15 40.09
N ARG A 26 -26.70 32.85 39.04
CA ARG A 26 -26.19 32.24 37.79
C ARG A 26 -25.54 33.23 36.81
N ALA A 27 -25.91 34.51 36.84
CA ALA A 27 -25.41 35.49 35.86
C ALA A 27 -23.92 35.86 36.05
N ILE A 28 -23.41 35.76 37.29
CA ILE A 28 -22.04 36.16 37.64
C ILE A 28 -21.01 35.10 37.18
N TRP A 29 -21.40 33.83 37.07
CA TRP A 29 -20.47 32.75 36.72
C TRP A 29 -19.99 32.78 35.26
N LEU A 30 -20.83 33.19 34.29
CA LEU A 30 -20.40 33.24 32.88
C LEU A 30 -19.31 34.30 32.62
N CYS A 31 -19.24 35.38 33.40
CA CYS A 31 -18.21 36.41 33.24
C CYS A 31 -16.83 35.99 33.76
N CYS A 32 -16.73 34.95 34.61
CA CYS A 32 -15.48 34.51 35.23
C CYS A 32 -14.88 33.25 34.58
N ALA A 33 -15.54 32.66 33.58
CA ALA A 33 -15.17 31.35 33.03
C ALA A 33 -14.29 31.42 31.76
N LEU A 34 -14.10 32.59 31.17
CA LEU A 34 -13.26 32.79 29.97
C LEU A 34 -11.81 33.15 30.35
N TRP A 35 -10.91 32.17 30.30
CA TRP A 35 -9.49 32.35 30.59
C TRP A 35 -8.75 32.97 29.39
N CYS A 36 -8.97 34.27 29.18
CA CYS A 36 -8.26 35.08 28.20
C CYS A 36 -6.93 35.59 28.81
N GLY A 37 -5.92 34.72 28.85
CA GLY A 37 -4.56 35.12 29.24
C GLY A 37 -3.89 35.92 28.12
N ALA A 38 -3.36 37.10 28.43
CA ALA A 38 -2.54 37.84 27.47
C ALA A 38 -1.31 36.99 27.08
N ALA A 39 -1.14 36.74 25.78
CA ALA A 39 0.07 36.14 25.25
C ALA A 39 1.24 37.14 25.37
N MET A 40 2.40 36.68 25.80
CA MET A 40 3.61 37.49 25.67
C MET A 40 4.16 37.34 24.26
N ALA A 41 4.50 38.45 23.59
CA ALA A 41 5.01 38.40 22.22
C ALA A 41 6.33 37.61 22.17
N GLY A 42 6.37 36.54 21.38
CA GLY A 42 7.53 35.62 21.33
C GLY A 42 7.47 34.45 22.32
N GLU A 43 6.42 34.33 23.12
CA GLU A 43 6.14 33.15 23.97
C GLU A 43 5.60 32.00 23.12
N ARG A 44 6.00 30.76 23.42
CA ARG A 44 5.42 29.57 22.79
C ARG A 44 4.05 29.24 23.37
N LEU A 45 3.14 28.72 22.54
CA LEU A 45 1.85 28.22 23.02
C LEU A 45 2.03 27.14 24.09
N SER A 46 3.00 26.25 23.92
CA SER A 46 3.35 25.24 24.92
C SER A 46 3.76 25.83 26.28
N ASP A 47 4.61 26.87 26.29
CA ASP A 47 5.07 27.52 27.52
C ASP A 47 3.96 28.38 28.15
N TRP A 48 3.13 29.04 27.34
CA TRP A 48 1.91 29.73 27.79
C TRP A 48 0.94 28.74 28.45
N LEU A 49 0.77 27.54 27.89
CA LEU A 49 -0.07 26.47 28.47
C LEU A 49 0.48 25.92 29.79
N LEU A 50 1.81 25.86 29.97
CA LEU A 50 2.41 25.44 31.26
C LEU A 50 2.37 26.55 32.32
N ARG A 51 2.48 27.82 31.91
CA ARG A 51 2.50 28.99 32.81
C ARG A 51 1.13 29.29 33.41
N ASN A 52 0.05 29.01 32.68
CA ASN A 52 -1.32 29.26 33.13
C ASN A 52 -1.93 27.95 33.67
N ALA A 53 -2.33 27.92 34.95
CA ALA A 53 -2.93 26.74 35.54
C ALA A 53 -4.43 26.64 35.21
N TYR A 54 -4.79 25.69 34.34
CA TYR A 54 -6.17 25.38 33.99
C TYR A 54 -6.69 24.21 34.83
N GLY A 55 -7.88 24.34 35.41
CA GLY A 55 -8.59 23.26 36.11
C GLY A 55 -9.36 22.37 35.14
N ASP A 56 -10.68 22.25 35.32
CA ASP A 56 -11.59 21.46 34.46
C ASP A 56 -11.84 22.06 33.06
N ALA A 57 -10.84 22.73 32.47
CA ALA A 57 -10.93 23.33 31.15
C ALA A 57 -10.61 22.31 30.05
N ASP A 58 -11.34 22.36 28.93
CA ASP A 58 -11.20 21.37 27.86
C ASP A 58 -10.25 21.88 26.77
N MET A 59 -9.02 21.35 26.76
CA MET A 59 -8.00 21.70 25.79
C MET A 59 -8.41 21.39 24.34
N THR A 60 -9.33 20.46 24.11
CA THR A 60 -9.82 20.19 22.74
C THR A 60 -10.56 21.39 22.16
N ALA A 61 -11.12 22.28 22.99
CA ALA A 61 -11.79 23.50 22.56
C ALA A 61 -10.85 24.71 22.38
N LEU A 62 -9.53 24.54 22.55
CA LEU A 62 -8.54 25.61 22.47
C LEU A 62 -8.57 26.35 21.12
N GLN A 63 -8.45 27.68 21.17
CA GLN A 63 -8.42 28.54 19.98
C GLN A 63 -7.20 29.44 20.00
N TRP A 64 -6.20 29.15 19.17
CA TRP A 64 -5.20 30.13 18.76
C TRP A 64 -5.83 30.99 17.67
N ARG A 65 -5.97 32.30 17.89
CA ARG A 65 -6.56 33.25 16.94
C ARG A 65 -5.51 34.23 16.46
N VAL A 66 -5.25 34.21 15.16
CA VAL A 66 -4.25 35.04 14.48
C VAL A 66 -4.98 36.11 13.63
N PRO A 67 -4.67 37.41 13.77
CA PRO A 67 -5.40 38.46 13.05
C PRO A 67 -5.32 38.40 11.52
N SER A 68 -4.20 37.93 10.95
CA SER A 68 -4.01 37.86 9.48
C SER A 68 -4.90 36.82 8.80
N GLU A 69 -5.20 35.71 9.47
CA GLU A 69 -6.07 34.64 8.97
C GLU A 69 -7.52 35.09 8.73
N ARG A 70 -7.93 36.23 9.30
CA ARG A 70 -9.27 36.78 9.11
C ARG A 70 -9.58 37.08 7.64
N ALA A 71 -8.59 37.49 6.84
CA ALA A 71 -8.81 37.75 5.41
C ALA A 71 -9.17 36.45 4.66
N ALA A 72 -8.44 35.36 4.91
CA ALA A 72 -8.72 34.06 4.32
C ALA A 72 -10.07 33.49 4.80
N GLN A 73 -10.39 33.61 6.09
CA GLN A 73 -11.65 33.17 6.66
C GLN A 73 -12.86 33.99 6.18
N GLN A 74 -12.70 35.29 5.95
CA GLN A 74 -13.72 36.13 5.32
C GLN A 74 -13.95 35.73 3.85
N HIS A 75 -12.89 35.37 3.12
CA HIS A 75 -13.01 34.88 1.74
C HIS A 75 -13.69 33.50 1.68
N LEU A 76 -13.47 32.64 2.68
CA LEU A 76 -14.20 31.38 2.86
C LEU A 76 -15.67 31.63 3.19
N GLN A 77 -15.98 32.55 4.12
CA GLN A 77 -17.34 32.95 4.46
C GLN A 77 -18.09 33.49 3.23
N GLN A 78 -17.45 34.32 2.42
CA GLN A 78 -18.00 34.83 1.17
C GLN A 78 -18.24 33.71 0.14
N ALA A 79 -17.34 32.74 0.01
CA ALA A 79 -17.54 31.57 -0.86
C ALA A 79 -18.74 30.72 -0.40
N VAL A 80 -18.92 30.51 0.90
CA VAL A 80 -20.13 29.86 1.45
C VAL A 80 -21.38 30.68 1.11
N LEU A 81 -21.37 31.98 1.42
CA LEU A 81 -22.51 32.87 1.13
C LEU A 81 -22.85 32.94 -0.36
N SER A 82 -21.89 32.87 -1.28
CA SER A 82 -22.19 32.80 -2.72
C SER A 82 -22.93 31.54 -3.16
N GLY A 83 -22.82 30.45 -2.38
CA GLY A 83 -23.44 29.16 -2.64
C GLY A 83 -24.70 28.86 -1.81
N LEU A 84 -25.18 29.82 -1.00
CA LEU A 84 -26.38 29.70 -0.17
C LEU A 84 -27.56 30.52 -0.74
N PRO A 85 -28.80 29.98 -0.80
CA PRO A 85 -29.97 30.77 -1.14
C PRO A 85 -30.28 31.84 -0.07
N ASP A 86 -31.07 32.86 -0.42
CA ASP A 86 -31.54 33.86 0.55
C ASP A 86 -32.49 33.23 1.58
N GLY A 87 -32.21 33.46 2.86
CA GLY A 87 -32.96 32.86 3.97
C GLY A 87 -32.21 32.88 5.30
N SER A 88 -32.76 32.18 6.28
CA SER A 88 -32.23 32.05 7.66
C SER A 88 -30.79 31.52 7.72
N LEU A 89 -30.45 30.48 6.94
CA LEU A 89 -29.10 29.91 6.94
C LEU A 89 -28.06 30.91 6.43
N ARG A 90 -28.38 31.68 5.37
CA ARG A 90 -27.53 32.76 4.86
C ARG A 90 -27.35 33.87 5.90
N ALA A 91 -28.42 34.28 6.57
CA ALA A 91 -28.37 35.27 7.64
C ALA A 91 -27.54 34.79 8.84
N LEU A 92 -27.66 33.51 9.23
CA LEU A 92 -26.82 32.91 10.28
C LEU A 92 -25.34 32.92 9.89
N VAL A 93 -25.00 32.45 8.69
CA VAL A 93 -23.60 32.41 8.21
C VAL A 93 -23.01 33.81 8.08
N GLN A 94 -23.83 34.82 7.74
CA GLN A 94 -23.42 36.23 7.71
C GLN A 94 -23.26 36.83 9.12
N ALA A 95 -24.00 36.34 10.12
CA ALA A 95 -23.90 36.78 11.52
C ALA A 95 -22.77 36.08 12.31
N LEU A 96 -22.27 34.93 11.85
CA LEU A 96 -21.14 34.24 12.45
C LEU A 96 -19.83 35.07 12.33
N PRO A 97 -19.03 35.18 13.39
CA PRO A 97 -17.81 36.00 13.39
C PRO A 97 -16.67 35.37 12.58
N VAL A 98 -15.93 36.22 11.87
CA VAL A 98 -14.61 35.88 11.32
C VAL A 98 -13.58 35.94 12.44
N THR A 99 -13.20 34.79 13.00
CA THR A 99 -12.44 34.71 14.26
C THR A 99 -10.94 34.92 14.09
N GLY A 100 -10.37 34.41 12.99
CA GLY A 100 -8.93 34.19 12.82
C GLY A 100 -8.44 32.90 13.47
N ARG A 101 -9.33 31.97 13.86
CA ARG A 101 -8.97 30.72 14.55
C ARG A 101 -8.16 29.79 13.66
N LEU A 102 -7.02 29.33 14.15
CA LEU A 102 -6.31 28.14 13.69
C LEU A 102 -6.46 27.00 14.72
N SER A 103 -6.18 25.77 14.29
CA SER A 103 -6.07 24.59 15.14
C SER A 103 -4.64 24.05 15.18
N VAL A 104 -4.20 23.62 16.35
CA VAL A 104 -2.98 22.83 16.57
C VAL A 104 -3.34 21.35 16.62
N ALA A 105 -2.47 20.46 16.14
CA ALA A 105 -2.87 19.06 15.95
C ALA A 105 -3.12 18.30 17.26
N ILE A 106 -2.35 18.60 18.32
CA ILE A 106 -2.65 18.20 19.69
C ILE A 106 -2.41 19.42 20.61
N PRO A 107 -3.43 19.92 21.33
CA PRO A 107 -3.31 21.04 22.27
C PRO A 107 -2.75 20.59 23.64
N ASP A 108 -1.69 19.77 23.65
CA ASP A 108 -0.96 19.37 24.87
C ASP A 108 0.42 20.02 24.90
N ALA A 109 0.75 20.65 26.03
CA ALA A 109 1.97 21.45 26.14
C ALA A 109 3.26 20.62 26.03
N ARG A 110 3.27 19.37 26.50
CA ARG A 110 4.46 18.51 26.44
C ARG A 110 4.63 17.90 25.06
N TRP A 111 3.52 17.54 24.41
CA TRP A 111 3.54 17.14 23.00
C TRP A 111 4.05 18.26 22.10
N LEU A 112 3.55 19.49 22.29
CA LEU A 112 4.00 20.68 21.56
C LEU A 112 5.51 20.98 21.82
N GLN A 113 5.98 20.93 23.06
CA GLN A 113 7.43 21.01 23.36
C GLN A 113 8.25 19.90 22.66
N SER A 114 7.70 18.70 22.49
CA SER A 114 8.34 17.60 21.75
C SER A 114 8.25 17.72 20.21
N LYS A 115 7.43 18.64 19.70
CA LYS A 115 7.19 18.87 18.27
C LYS A 115 7.24 20.38 17.93
N PRO A 116 8.42 21.04 18.00
CA PRO A 116 8.54 22.49 17.79
C PRO A 116 7.88 23.00 16.50
N ALA A 117 8.01 22.30 15.36
CA ALA A 117 7.35 22.65 14.10
C ALA A 117 5.80 22.70 14.15
N GLN A 118 5.18 22.18 15.21
CA GLN A 118 3.73 22.23 15.45
C GLN A 118 3.36 23.14 16.64
N ASP A 119 4.34 23.70 17.34
CA ASP A 119 4.16 24.61 18.47
C ASP A 119 4.33 26.07 18.00
N PRO A 120 3.25 26.87 17.94
CA PRO A 120 3.33 28.24 17.45
C PRO A 120 3.96 29.17 18.48
N VAL A 121 4.77 30.11 17.97
CA VAL A 121 5.25 31.27 18.74
C VAL A 121 4.22 32.38 18.58
N LEU A 122 3.68 32.86 19.70
CA LEU A 122 2.53 33.76 19.76
C LEU A 122 2.93 35.19 19.38
N GLY A 123 2.22 35.73 18.38
CA GLY A 123 2.37 37.12 17.95
C GLY A 123 1.81 38.12 18.98
N ALA A 124 2.31 39.36 18.96
CA ALA A 124 1.89 40.42 19.89
C ALA A 124 0.39 40.79 19.83
N ASN A 125 -0.31 40.39 18.76
CA ASN A 125 -1.75 40.59 18.55
C ASN A 125 -2.53 39.27 18.49
N ASP A 126 -1.88 38.12 18.73
CA ASP A 126 -2.55 36.83 18.78
C ASP A 126 -3.38 36.74 20.07
N THR A 127 -4.43 35.93 20.03
CA THR A 127 -5.25 35.63 21.22
C THR A 127 -5.38 34.13 21.35
N VAL A 128 -4.93 33.57 22.47
CA VAL A 128 -5.24 32.19 22.83
C VAL A 128 -6.43 32.19 23.77
N LEU A 129 -7.47 31.44 23.42
CA LEU A 129 -8.66 31.24 24.24
C LEU A 129 -8.75 29.77 24.65
N VAL A 130 -8.78 29.52 25.95
CA VAL A 130 -9.19 28.25 26.54
C VAL A 130 -10.62 28.42 27.04
N LEU A 131 -11.51 27.51 26.65
CA LEU A 131 -12.92 27.53 27.02
C LEU A 131 -13.17 26.56 28.20
N PRO A 132 -14.19 26.83 29.03
CA PRO A 132 -14.75 25.81 29.92
C PRO A 132 -15.15 24.57 29.11
N ARG A 133 -15.13 23.40 29.74
CA ARG A 133 -15.56 22.17 29.09
C ARG A 133 -17.00 22.30 28.55
N PRO A 134 -17.21 22.19 27.22
CA PRO A 134 -18.55 22.31 26.66
C PRO A 134 -19.48 21.21 27.17
N LEU A 135 -20.77 21.50 27.22
CA LEU A 135 -21.81 20.57 27.68
C LEU A 135 -22.81 20.20 26.58
N TYR A 136 -22.81 20.92 25.45
CA TYR A 136 -23.80 20.75 24.38
C TYR A 136 -23.15 20.48 23.01
N VAL A 137 -23.82 19.69 22.18
CA VAL A 137 -23.55 19.56 20.74
C VAL A 137 -24.47 20.54 20.00
N THR A 138 -23.95 21.21 18.97
CA THR A 138 -24.67 22.22 18.19
C THR A 138 -25.13 21.64 16.86
N VAL A 139 -26.42 21.38 16.71
CA VAL A 139 -27.00 20.86 15.46
C VAL A 139 -27.42 22.02 14.57
N LEU A 140 -27.09 21.95 13.28
CA LEU A 140 -27.48 22.91 12.25
C LEU A 140 -27.96 22.17 10.99
N THR A 141 -29.12 22.57 10.47
CA THR A 141 -29.69 22.09 9.21
C THR A 141 -29.89 23.24 8.23
N ASP A 142 -30.34 22.94 7.02
CA ASP A 142 -30.72 23.91 5.99
C ASP A 142 -31.80 24.92 6.43
N SER A 143 -32.54 24.62 7.51
CA SER A 143 -33.41 25.56 8.20
C SER A 143 -32.71 26.83 8.74
N GLY A 144 -31.39 26.80 8.90
CA GLY A 144 -30.60 27.90 9.44
C GLY A 144 -30.83 28.20 10.93
N MET A 145 -31.56 27.35 11.64
CA MET A 145 -31.83 27.49 13.08
C MET A 145 -30.90 26.56 13.88
N PRO A 146 -30.01 27.09 14.73
CA PRO A 146 -29.11 26.28 15.54
C PRO A 146 -29.85 25.69 16.75
N CYS A 147 -29.61 24.41 17.02
CA CYS A 147 -30.22 23.65 18.10
C CYS A 147 -29.14 23.14 19.06
N LEU A 148 -29.27 23.43 20.37
CA LEU A 148 -28.32 23.01 21.40
C LEU A 148 -28.85 21.79 22.15
N VAL A 149 -28.08 20.70 22.15
CA VAL A 149 -28.49 19.40 22.71
C VAL A 149 -27.43 18.91 23.69
N ALA A 150 -27.83 18.53 24.90
CA ALA A 150 -26.88 18.09 25.91
C ALA A 150 -26.09 16.85 25.43
N HIS A 151 -24.75 16.91 25.55
CA HIS A 151 -23.88 15.85 25.07
C HIS A 151 -24.13 14.54 25.80
N SER A 152 -24.27 13.44 25.04
CA SER A 152 -24.45 12.09 25.56
C SER A 152 -23.36 11.15 25.02
N VAL A 153 -22.78 10.35 25.91
CA VAL A 153 -21.65 9.47 25.58
C VAL A 153 -22.08 8.41 24.56
N ALA A 154 -21.27 8.25 23.50
CA ALA A 154 -21.50 7.32 22.38
C ALA A 154 -22.78 7.56 21.56
N ALA A 155 -23.49 8.67 21.76
CA ALA A 155 -24.55 9.11 20.85
C ALA A 155 -23.97 9.53 19.49
N MET A 156 -24.66 9.18 18.42
CA MET A 156 -24.30 9.49 17.03
C MET A 156 -25.07 10.70 16.54
N ALA A 157 -24.70 11.25 15.38
CA ALA A 157 -25.30 12.49 14.87
C ALA A 157 -26.80 12.33 14.60
N ALA A 158 -27.25 11.12 14.26
CA ALA A 158 -28.67 10.78 14.12
C ALA A 158 -29.47 11.02 15.40
N ASP A 159 -28.94 10.66 16.57
CA ASP A 159 -29.63 10.84 17.86
C ASP A 159 -29.78 12.34 18.19
N TYR A 160 -28.74 13.14 17.92
CA TYR A 160 -28.77 14.60 18.06
C TYR A 160 -29.74 15.28 17.06
N LEU A 161 -29.78 14.79 15.81
CA LEU A 161 -30.71 15.28 14.79
C LEU A 161 -32.17 14.96 15.10
N GLN A 162 -32.43 13.77 15.65
CA GLN A 162 -33.76 13.36 16.09
C GLN A 162 -34.28 14.25 17.22
N ALA A 163 -33.44 14.59 18.20
CA ALA A 163 -33.81 15.51 19.28
C ALA A 163 -34.20 16.91 18.77
N CYS A 164 -33.50 17.42 17.75
CA CYS A 164 -33.83 18.68 17.08
C CYS A 164 -35.00 18.60 16.08
N GLY A 165 -35.76 17.51 16.06
CA GLY A 165 -36.95 17.34 15.22
C GLY A 165 -36.67 16.96 13.76
N GLY A 166 -35.43 16.63 13.40
CA GLY A 166 -35.00 16.36 12.01
C GLY A 166 -35.30 14.96 11.46
N ALA A 167 -36.19 14.19 12.09
CA ALA A 167 -36.38 12.76 11.81
C ALA A 167 -37.72 12.44 11.11
N GLY A 168 -37.69 12.46 9.77
CA GLY A 168 -38.70 11.85 8.90
C GLY A 168 -38.05 11.37 7.60
N ASP A 169 -38.30 10.13 7.17
CA ASP A 169 -37.49 9.44 6.15
C ASP A 169 -37.40 10.16 4.79
N ALA A 170 -38.44 10.92 4.44
CA ALA A 170 -38.49 11.67 3.19
C ALA A 170 -37.42 12.78 3.10
N THR A 171 -37.12 13.47 4.21
CA THR A 171 -36.22 14.64 4.26
C THR A 171 -34.87 14.36 4.93
N ALA A 172 -34.68 13.19 5.54
CA ALA A 172 -33.48 12.80 6.25
C ALA A 172 -32.17 13.07 5.47
N PRO A 173 -31.10 13.57 6.12
CA PRO A 173 -29.87 13.98 5.46
C PRO A 173 -29.09 12.80 4.90
N ASP A 174 -28.67 12.88 3.63
CA ASP A 174 -27.81 11.85 3.01
C ASP A 174 -26.34 11.96 3.46
N THR A 175 -25.88 13.10 3.96
CA THR A 175 -24.52 13.28 4.46
C THR A 175 -24.54 14.21 5.67
N VAL A 176 -23.72 13.89 6.66
CA VAL A 176 -23.52 14.69 7.86
C VAL A 176 -22.05 15.04 8.01
N TRP A 177 -21.77 16.29 8.38
CA TRP A 177 -20.46 16.76 8.77
C TRP A 177 -20.42 16.93 10.29
N ILE A 178 -19.38 16.42 10.93
CA ILE A 178 -19.08 16.67 12.34
C ILE A 178 -17.86 17.56 12.40
N VAL A 179 -18.01 18.73 12.98
CA VAL A 179 -16.90 19.62 13.28
C VAL A 179 -16.59 19.46 14.76
N GLN A 180 -15.50 18.74 15.07
CA GLN A 180 -15.09 18.52 16.45
C GLN A 180 -14.61 19.83 17.10
N PRO A 181 -14.57 19.95 18.45
CA PRO A 181 -14.20 21.19 19.14
C PRO A 181 -12.84 21.74 18.73
N ASP A 182 -11.90 20.85 18.40
CA ASP A 182 -10.54 21.13 17.91
C ASP A 182 -10.46 21.60 16.45
N GLY A 183 -11.59 21.70 15.76
CA GLY A 183 -11.69 22.11 14.36
C GLY A 183 -11.51 20.98 13.35
N ARG A 184 -11.31 19.73 13.76
CA ARG A 184 -11.29 18.58 12.83
C ARG A 184 -12.68 18.38 12.23
N VAL A 185 -12.80 18.62 10.93
CA VAL A 185 -13.99 18.30 10.13
C VAL A 185 -13.96 16.82 9.73
N LEU A 186 -15.04 16.11 10.02
CA LEU A 186 -15.31 14.74 9.61
C LEU A 186 -16.58 14.74 8.75
N ARG A 187 -16.69 13.81 7.78
CA ARG A 187 -17.83 13.71 6.87
C ARG A 187 -18.25 12.24 6.75
N PHE A 188 -19.54 11.95 6.97
CA PHE A 188 -20.09 10.60 6.95
C PHE A 188 -21.40 10.53 6.15
N GLY A 189 -21.61 9.44 5.42
CA GLY A 189 -22.92 9.05 4.91
C GLY A 189 -23.84 8.62 6.05
N ALA A 190 -25.05 9.18 6.09
CA ALA A 190 -25.97 9.06 7.22
C ALA A 190 -27.33 8.44 6.86
N ALA A 191 -27.66 8.34 5.56
CA ALA A 191 -28.88 7.72 5.11
C ALA A 191 -28.73 6.21 4.95
N VAL A 192 -29.85 5.50 4.93
CA VAL A 192 -29.89 4.02 4.88
C VAL A 192 -29.16 3.45 3.66
N TRP A 193 -29.06 4.17 2.54
CA TRP A 193 -28.34 3.72 1.34
C TRP A 193 -26.82 3.96 1.39
N ASN A 194 -26.32 4.89 2.21
CA ASN A 194 -24.89 5.26 2.24
C ASN A 194 -24.26 5.30 3.65
N ALA A 195 -24.91 4.73 4.65
CA ALA A 195 -24.44 4.67 6.03
C ALA A 195 -22.94 4.35 6.13
N GLN A 196 -22.22 5.09 6.97
CA GLN A 196 -20.79 4.89 7.23
C GLN A 196 -20.53 4.80 8.73
N ARG A 197 -19.40 4.19 9.13
CA ARG A 197 -19.01 4.10 10.54
C ARG A 197 -18.65 5.47 11.08
N GLN A 198 -19.59 6.05 11.82
CA GLN A 198 -19.45 7.37 12.42
C GLN A 198 -18.56 7.35 13.68
N LEU A 199 -17.70 8.35 13.84
CA LEU A 199 -17.14 8.74 15.14
C LEU A 199 -18.13 9.68 15.89
N PRO A 200 -18.36 9.49 17.21
CA PRO A 200 -19.32 10.30 17.95
C PRO A 200 -18.90 11.80 18.00
N PRO A 201 -19.85 12.75 17.98
CA PRO A 201 -19.54 14.16 18.25
C PRO A 201 -19.08 14.34 19.71
N ALA A 202 -17.95 15.01 19.91
CA ALA A 202 -17.47 15.38 21.24
C ALA A 202 -18.29 16.56 21.82
N PRO A 203 -18.22 16.85 23.14
CA PRO A 203 -18.89 18.00 23.72
C PRO A 203 -18.42 19.29 23.06
N GLY A 204 -19.36 20.13 22.59
CA GLY A 204 -19.04 21.38 21.87
C GLY A 204 -18.86 21.23 20.36
N ALA A 205 -18.96 20.02 19.81
CA ALA A 205 -18.94 19.79 18.37
C ALA A 205 -20.15 20.41 17.66
N TRP A 206 -20.00 20.71 16.38
CA TRP A 206 -21.11 21.03 15.48
C TRP A 206 -21.48 19.79 14.64
N VAL A 207 -22.78 19.57 14.46
CA VAL A 207 -23.36 18.60 13.53
C VAL A 207 -24.06 19.38 12.43
N TRP A 208 -23.46 19.45 11.26
CA TRP A 208 -24.04 20.08 10.05
C TRP A 208 -24.67 19.00 9.17
N ALA A 209 -25.97 19.13 8.92
CA ALA A 209 -26.77 18.11 8.26
C ALA A 209 -27.91 18.74 7.42
N PRO A 210 -27.67 19.06 6.14
CA PRO A 210 -28.70 19.58 5.25
C PRO A 210 -29.64 18.44 4.80
N ALA A 211 -30.93 18.74 4.74
CA ALA A 211 -31.96 17.82 4.25
C ALA A 211 -31.70 17.37 2.81
N ARG A 212 -32.18 16.17 2.46
CA ARG A 212 -32.12 15.65 1.10
C ARG A 212 -32.86 16.61 0.15
N GLY A 213 -32.14 17.12 -0.86
CA GLY A 213 -32.70 18.02 -1.86
C GLY A 213 -32.62 19.52 -1.53
N ALA A 214 -31.93 19.94 -0.47
CA ALA A 214 -31.78 21.35 -0.05
C ALA A 214 -31.05 22.30 -1.06
N GLY A 215 -30.83 21.89 -2.31
CA GLY A 215 -30.26 22.71 -3.39
C GLY A 215 -28.77 23.08 -3.27
N LEU A 216 -28.13 22.82 -2.12
CA LEU A 216 -26.75 23.23 -1.85
C LEU A 216 -25.72 22.38 -2.61
N SER A 217 -24.77 23.02 -3.29
CA SER A 217 -23.66 22.29 -3.93
C SER A 217 -22.77 21.58 -2.89
N LYS A 218 -22.12 20.48 -3.26
CA LYS A 218 -21.14 19.79 -2.40
C LYS A 218 -20.07 20.76 -1.89
N ALA A 219 -19.55 21.63 -2.78
CA ALA A 219 -18.56 22.63 -2.42
C ALA A 219 -19.08 23.65 -1.40
N THR A 220 -20.35 24.07 -1.48
CA THR A 220 -20.99 24.92 -0.46
C THR A 220 -21.01 24.20 0.90
N GLN A 221 -21.42 22.93 0.91
CA GLN A 221 -21.58 22.15 2.15
C GLN A 221 -20.22 21.86 2.82
N ASP A 222 -19.22 21.45 2.04
CA ASP A 222 -17.84 21.25 2.53
C ASP A 222 -17.22 22.59 3.01
N ASN A 223 -17.42 23.71 2.30
CA ASN A 223 -16.95 25.02 2.73
C ASN A 223 -17.66 25.52 4.01
N LEU A 224 -18.95 25.26 4.18
CA LEU A 224 -19.67 25.61 5.41
C LEU A 224 -19.11 24.82 6.59
N ALA A 225 -18.86 23.51 6.45
CA ALA A 225 -18.23 22.72 7.50
C ALA A 225 -16.81 23.23 7.86
N ARG A 226 -16.00 23.61 6.86
CA ARG A 226 -14.71 24.29 7.08
C ARG A 226 -14.87 25.63 7.80
N PHE A 227 -15.88 26.43 7.46
CA PHE A 227 -16.12 27.72 8.13
C PHE A 227 -16.59 27.53 9.58
N LEU A 228 -17.43 26.53 9.87
CA LEU A 228 -17.85 26.17 11.23
C LEU A 228 -16.66 25.72 12.10
N ALA A 229 -15.59 25.14 11.54
CA ALA A 229 -14.36 24.82 12.28
C ALA A 229 -13.66 26.04 12.89
N THR A 230 -13.85 27.23 12.29
CA THR A 230 -13.30 28.49 12.80
C THR A 230 -14.07 29.05 14.01
N GLN A 231 -15.25 28.50 14.32
CA GLN A 231 -16.17 29.03 15.33
C GLN A 231 -15.89 28.51 16.74
N ALA A 232 -16.65 29.01 17.71
CA ALA A 232 -16.73 28.47 19.06
C ALA A 232 -17.90 27.45 19.18
N PRO A 233 -17.95 26.63 20.25
CA PRO A 233 -19.14 25.85 20.58
C PRO A 233 -20.39 26.73 20.67
N GLY A 234 -21.53 26.25 20.17
CA GLY A 234 -22.76 27.05 20.05
C GLY A 234 -23.30 27.61 21.37
N GLU A 235 -23.08 26.91 22.50
CA GLU A 235 -23.43 27.42 23.84
C GLU A 235 -22.69 28.72 24.21
N GLY A 236 -21.48 28.92 23.68
CA GLY A 236 -20.70 30.15 23.86
C GLY A 236 -21.07 31.27 22.88
N LEU A 237 -21.66 30.93 21.72
CA LEU A 237 -22.19 31.92 20.78
C LEU A 237 -23.59 32.40 21.16
N TRP A 238 -24.40 31.49 21.69
CA TRP A 238 -25.83 31.70 21.94
C TRP A 238 -26.27 31.19 23.33
N PRO A 239 -25.77 31.76 24.44
CA PRO A 239 -26.06 31.30 25.81
C PRO A 239 -27.53 31.50 26.25
N THR A 240 -28.39 32.06 25.38
CA THR A 240 -29.82 32.26 25.59
C THR A 240 -30.71 31.36 24.73
N LEU A 241 -30.14 30.47 23.90
CA LEU A 241 -30.95 29.47 23.17
C LEU A 241 -31.51 28.42 24.14
N PRO A 242 -32.74 27.92 23.91
CA PRO A 242 -33.25 26.75 24.61
C PRO A 242 -32.33 25.54 24.38
N THR A 243 -32.02 24.82 25.46
CA THR A 243 -31.21 23.60 25.42
C THR A 243 -32.08 22.36 25.61
N LEU A 244 -31.85 21.33 24.79
CA LEU A 244 -32.54 20.05 24.89
C LEU A 244 -31.80 19.10 25.85
N PRO A 245 -32.50 18.39 26.75
CA PRO A 245 -31.88 17.56 27.79
C PRO A 245 -31.38 16.21 27.26
N ALA A 246 -30.47 15.61 28.03
CA ALA A 246 -30.05 14.21 27.92
C ALA A 246 -30.71 13.38 29.05
N PRO A 247 -30.77 12.03 28.95
CA PRO A 247 -30.24 11.18 27.88
C PRO A 247 -31.00 11.37 26.57
N LEU A 248 -30.26 11.32 25.47
CA LEU A 248 -30.87 11.09 24.17
C LEU A 248 -31.46 9.66 24.14
N PRO A 249 -32.60 9.43 23.46
CA PRO A 249 -33.01 8.08 23.14
C PRO A 249 -31.97 7.51 22.17
N GLN A 250 -31.03 6.71 22.68
CA GLN A 250 -30.07 5.99 21.83
C GLN A 250 -30.87 5.15 20.86
N SER A 251 -30.84 5.53 19.59
CA SER A 251 -31.74 4.96 18.60
C SER A 251 -31.48 3.46 18.45
N LEU A 252 -32.55 2.65 18.46
CA LEU A 252 -32.49 1.20 18.20
C LEU A 252 -32.14 0.88 16.73
N LEU A 253 -31.84 1.90 15.93
CA LEU A 253 -31.24 1.76 14.62
C LEU A 253 -29.90 1.01 14.74
N PRO A 254 -29.57 0.09 13.81
CA PRO A 254 -28.24 -0.49 13.79
C PRO A 254 -27.22 0.64 13.61
N ARG A 255 -26.31 0.80 14.59
CA ARG A 255 -25.20 1.77 14.56
C ARG A 255 -24.62 1.80 13.14
N LEU A 256 -24.60 2.97 12.51
CA LEU A 256 -24.18 3.14 11.12
C LEU A 256 -22.81 2.45 10.89
N ARG A 257 -22.73 1.66 9.82
CA ARG A 257 -21.58 0.84 9.45
C ARG A 257 -21.20 1.11 8.01
N ASP A 258 -19.93 1.01 7.66
CA ASP A 258 -19.53 0.95 6.26
C ASP A 258 -20.07 -0.31 5.58
N LEU A 259 -20.10 -0.32 4.24
CA LEU A 259 -20.42 -1.52 3.47
C LEU A 259 -19.16 -2.40 3.39
N PRO A 260 -19.11 -3.57 4.03
CA PRO A 260 -17.98 -4.48 3.87
C PRO A 260 -17.98 -5.06 2.45
N LEU A 261 -16.92 -4.75 1.70
CA LEU A 261 -16.65 -5.34 0.40
C LEU A 261 -15.87 -6.63 0.59
N SER A 262 -16.14 -7.65 -0.23
CA SER A 262 -15.40 -8.92 -0.22
C SER A 262 -15.25 -9.45 -1.65
N ALA A 263 -14.23 -10.27 -1.87
CA ALA A 263 -14.00 -10.89 -3.17
C ALA A 263 -15.06 -11.95 -3.49
N SER A 264 -15.36 -12.10 -4.77
CA SER A 264 -15.96 -13.27 -5.40
C SER A 264 -14.92 -14.40 -5.51
N ASP A 265 -15.32 -15.58 -6.00
CA ASP A 265 -14.43 -16.69 -6.42
C ASP A 265 -13.37 -16.30 -7.46
N TRP A 266 -13.62 -15.19 -8.14
CA TRP A 266 -12.88 -14.67 -9.29
C TRP A 266 -12.00 -13.47 -8.90
N GLY A 267 -11.90 -13.15 -7.60
CA GLY A 267 -11.12 -12.03 -7.06
C GLY A 267 -11.82 -10.67 -7.09
N GLU A 268 -12.57 -10.37 -8.16
CA GLU A 268 -13.41 -9.16 -8.30
C GLU A 268 -14.32 -8.93 -7.09
N VAL A 269 -14.63 -7.69 -6.71
CA VAL A 269 -15.63 -7.42 -5.66
C VAL A 269 -17.01 -7.95 -6.09
N GLY A 270 -17.53 -8.93 -5.37
CA GLY A 270 -18.70 -9.70 -5.79
C GLY A 270 -19.34 -10.56 -4.70
N LEU A 271 -20.30 -11.39 -5.12
CA LEU A 271 -20.98 -12.37 -4.26
C LEU A 271 -20.15 -13.66 -4.19
N LEU A 272 -20.50 -14.73 -4.91
CA LEU A 272 -19.73 -15.96 -4.95
C LEU A 272 -19.15 -16.13 -6.36
N GLN A 273 -19.91 -16.64 -7.34
CA GLN A 273 -19.46 -16.66 -8.73
C GLN A 273 -19.65 -15.30 -9.45
N THR A 274 -20.56 -14.46 -8.97
CA THR A 274 -21.02 -13.23 -9.67
C THR A 274 -20.36 -11.93 -9.18
N PRO A 275 -20.13 -10.95 -10.08
CA PRO A 275 -19.59 -9.64 -9.73
C PRO A 275 -20.67 -8.72 -9.15
N THR A 276 -20.24 -7.63 -8.51
CA THR A 276 -21.11 -6.52 -8.09
C THR A 276 -20.61 -5.20 -8.67
N ALA A 277 -21.50 -4.19 -8.73
CA ALA A 277 -21.14 -2.83 -9.12
C ALA A 277 -20.30 -2.08 -8.06
N ARG A 278 -19.98 -2.73 -6.94
CA ARG A 278 -19.17 -2.15 -5.87
C ARG A 278 -17.69 -2.09 -6.27
N MET A 279 -17.04 -1.01 -5.89
CA MET A 279 -15.60 -0.76 -6.05
C MET A 279 -14.96 -0.61 -4.68
N ALA A 280 -13.71 -1.05 -4.55
CA ALA A 280 -12.87 -0.73 -3.40
C ALA A 280 -12.36 0.73 -3.48
N PRO A 281 -11.74 1.27 -2.43
CA PRO A 281 -11.02 2.56 -2.51
C PRO A 281 -9.80 2.47 -3.42
N GLU A 282 -9.38 3.56 -4.07
CA GLU A 282 -8.12 3.55 -4.83
C GLU A 282 -6.94 3.03 -4.01
N GLY A 283 -6.06 2.26 -4.66
CA GLY A 283 -4.92 1.61 -4.03
C GLY A 283 -5.19 0.22 -3.43
N ASP A 284 -6.44 -0.20 -3.25
CA ASP A 284 -6.76 -1.57 -2.80
C ASP A 284 -6.08 -2.64 -3.70
N VAL A 285 -5.43 -3.61 -3.05
CA VAL A 285 -4.92 -4.82 -3.67
C VAL A 285 -5.43 -6.05 -2.92
N ARG A 286 -5.93 -7.02 -3.68
CA ARG A 286 -6.45 -8.29 -3.17
C ARG A 286 -5.71 -9.47 -3.77
N PHE A 287 -5.09 -10.25 -2.91
CA PHE A 287 -4.57 -11.58 -3.24
C PHE A 287 -5.56 -12.62 -2.76
N GLN A 288 -6.05 -13.49 -3.65
CA GLN A 288 -7.00 -14.54 -3.28
C GLN A 288 -6.52 -15.92 -3.72
N LEU A 289 -6.81 -16.92 -2.90
CA LEU A 289 -6.82 -18.33 -3.27
C LEU A 289 -8.23 -18.89 -3.02
N SER A 290 -8.91 -19.38 -4.07
CA SER A 290 -10.22 -20.04 -3.98
C SER A 290 -10.18 -21.47 -4.54
N LYS A 291 -11.01 -22.36 -3.99
CA LYS A 291 -11.15 -23.76 -4.43
C LYS A 291 -12.61 -24.18 -4.46
N ALA A 292 -13.12 -24.48 -5.64
CA ALA A 292 -14.45 -25.03 -5.89
C ALA A 292 -14.36 -26.10 -6.99
N SER A 293 -14.35 -27.38 -6.62
CA SER A 293 -13.93 -28.50 -7.48
C SER A 293 -14.60 -28.48 -8.87
N PRO A 294 -13.87 -28.69 -9.98
CA PRO A 294 -12.44 -29.02 -10.08
C PRO A 294 -11.50 -27.83 -9.85
N TYR A 295 -12.02 -26.60 -9.93
CA TYR A 295 -11.23 -25.38 -10.06
C TYR A 295 -10.47 -24.98 -8.80
N THR A 296 -9.20 -24.59 -8.98
CA THR A 296 -8.41 -23.79 -8.02
C THR A 296 -8.10 -22.45 -8.69
N ARG A 297 -8.33 -21.31 -8.04
CA ARG A 297 -8.01 -19.99 -8.62
C ARG A 297 -7.07 -19.22 -7.71
N GLY A 298 -5.98 -18.73 -8.29
CA GLY A 298 -5.11 -17.72 -7.67
C GLY A 298 -5.34 -16.39 -8.39
N THR A 299 -5.80 -15.36 -7.67
CA THR A 299 -6.16 -14.06 -8.26
C THR A 299 -5.36 -12.93 -7.64
N VAL A 300 -5.00 -11.93 -8.43
CA VAL A 300 -4.55 -10.64 -7.92
C VAL A 300 -5.35 -9.53 -8.59
N MET A 301 -6.16 -8.84 -7.78
CA MET A 301 -6.96 -7.69 -8.21
C MET A 301 -6.39 -6.41 -7.64
N PHE A 302 -6.49 -5.34 -8.42
CA PHE A 302 -6.07 -3.99 -8.07
C PHE A 302 -7.22 -3.01 -8.30
N GLN A 303 -7.26 -1.97 -7.49
CA GLN A 303 -8.15 -0.82 -7.67
C GLN A 303 -7.31 0.43 -8.01
N PRO A 304 -6.76 0.54 -9.24
CA PRO A 304 -5.89 1.67 -9.64
C PRO A 304 -6.56 3.05 -9.55
N MET A 305 -7.91 3.10 -9.56
CA MET A 305 -8.72 4.30 -9.33
C MET A 305 -10.05 3.89 -8.69
N ASP A 306 -10.72 4.78 -7.95
CA ASP A 306 -12.02 4.52 -7.28
C ASP A 306 -13.11 3.94 -8.21
N ARG A 307 -13.02 4.17 -9.53
CA ARG A 307 -13.98 3.71 -10.54
C ARG A 307 -13.48 2.61 -11.48
N LEU A 308 -12.26 2.09 -11.26
CA LEU A 308 -11.63 1.08 -12.10
C LEU A 308 -11.03 -0.03 -11.21
N GLU A 309 -11.66 -1.21 -11.25
CA GLU A 309 -11.09 -2.46 -10.75
C GLU A 309 -10.51 -3.23 -11.94
N GLY A 310 -9.35 -3.86 -11.76
CA GLY A 310 -8.76 -4.74 -12.77
C GLY A 310 -7.65 -5.61 -12.21
N GLY A 311 -7.39 -6.74 -12.85
CA GLY A 311 -6.41 -7.70 -12.34
C GLY A 311 -6.18 -8.88 -13.26
N PHE A 312 -5.49 -9.90 -12.72
CA PHE A 312 -5.23 -11.14 -13.42
C PHE A 312 -5.50 -12.36 -12.53
N ARG A 313 -5.77 -13.49 -13.18
CA ARG A 313 -6.18 -14.72 -12.52
C ARG A 313 -5.62 -15.94 -13.23
N TYR A 314 -5.05 -16.83 -12.43
CA TYR A 314 -4.62 -18.17 -12.82
C TYR A 314 -5.66 -19.18 -12.35
N THR A 315 -6.19 -20.01 -13.27
CA THR A 315 -7.21 -21.02 -12.99
C THR A 315 -6.65 -22.41 -13.27
N ASP A 316 -6.47 -23.22 -12.23
CA ASP A 316 -6.11 -24.64 -12.32
C ASP A 316 -7.37 -25.51 -12.47
N ILE A 317 -7.37 -26.36 -13.50
CA ILE A 317 -8.48 -27.24 -13.85
C ILE A 317 -8.06 -28.69 -13.53
N ALA A 318 -8.19 -29.09 -12.28
CA ALA A 318 -7.63 -30.35 -11.77
C ALA A 318 -8.11 -31.64 -12.47
N ASN A 319 -9.20 -31.60 -13.25
CA ASN A 319 -9.75 -32.72 -14.02
C ASN A 319 -9.52 -32.63 -15.54
N ARG A 320 -8.62 -31.74 -16.00
CA ARG A 320 -8.14 -31.64 -17.38
C ARG A 320 -6.61 -31.56 -17.36
N LEU A 321 -5.94 -32.20 -18.32
CA LEU A 321 -4.47 -32.17 -18.47
C LEU A 321 -4.07 -31.27 -19.63
N TYR A 322 -2.81 -30.81 -19.65
CA TYR A 322 -2.23 -30.15 -20.82
C TYR A 322 -2.05 -31.07 -22.04
N GLY A 323 -2.02 -32.39 -21.82
CA GLY A 323 -1.70 -33.40 -22.82
C GLY A 323 -0.37 -34.10 -22.51
N ALA A 324 -0.31 -35.39 -22.82
CA ALA A 324 0.83 -36.24 -22.47
C ALA A 324 2.14 -35.72 -23.08
N ASP A 325 2.09 -35.26 -24.34
CA ASP A 325 3.24 -34.81 -25.12
C ASP A 325 3.74 -33.40 -24.74
N ILE A 326 3.01 -32.68 -23.88
CA ILE A 326 3.33 -31.28 -23.49
C ILE A 326 3.78 -31.20 -22.03
N ALA A 327 3.06 -31.84 -21.09
CA ALA A 327 3.38 -31.78 -19.66
C ALA A 327 2.95 -33.05 -18.88
N GLY A 328 2.84 -34.20 -19.56
CA GLY A 328 2.56 -35.49 -18.93
C GLY A 328 1.28 -35.51 -18.09
N THR A 329 1.44 -35.57 -16.77
CA THR A 329 0.35 -35.64 -15.78
C THR A 329 -0.08 -34.28 -15.22
N GLN A 330 0.47 -33.15 -15.68
CA GLN A 330 0.12 -31.85 -15.13
C GLN A 330 -1.28 -31.37 -15.56
N SER A 331 -2.07 -30.91 -14.59
CA SER A 331 -3.38 -30.31 -14.82
C SER A 331 -3.29 -28.98 -15.59
N TYR A 332 -4.27 -28.74 -16.44
CA TYR A 332 -4.37 -27.55 -17.28
C TYR A 332 -4.43 -26.27 -16.43
N LYS A 333 -3.74 -25.21 -16.84
CA LYS A 333 -3.86 -23.86 -16.26
C LYS A 333 -4.35 -22.89 -17.33
N ASP A 334 -5.42 -22.18 -17.02
CA ASP A 334 -5.87 -21.01 -17.75
C ASP A 334 -5.30 -19.71 -17.11
N LYS A 335 -5.17 -18.67 -17.94
CA LYS A 335 -4.66 -17.34 -17.60
C LYS A 335 -5.64 -16.32 -18.14
N SER A 336 -6.05 -15.38 -17.31
CA SER A 336 -7.10 -14.40 -17.64
C SER A 336 -6.78 -13.02 -17.07
N ILE A 337 -7.29 -11.98 -17.74
CA ILE A 337 -7.23 -10.58 -17.33
C ILE A 337 -8.68 -10.09 -17.20
N ASP A 338 -9.04 -9.57 -16.03
CA ASP A 338 -10.41 -9.17 -15.69
C ASP A 338 -10.45 -7.66 -15.43
N ILE A 339 -11.49 -6.96 -15.89
CA ILE A 339 -11.65 -5.49 -15.78
C ILE A 339 -13.11 -5.10 -15.50
N LYS A 340 -13.30 -4.12 -14.60
CA LYS A 340 -14.62 -3.59 -14.22
C LYS A 340 -14.56 -2.07 -14.06
N VAL A 341 -15.51 -1.38 -14.68
CA VAL A 341 -15.61 0.09 -14.71
C VAL A 341 -16.94 0.55 -14.12
N GLN A 342 -16.88 1.44 -13.13
CA GLN A 342 -18.05 2.04 -12.51
C GLN A 342 -18.55 3.23 -13.34
N LEU A 343 -19.85 3.22 -13.69
CA LEU A 343 -20.47 4.22 -14.56
C LEU A 343 -20.99 5.44 -13.79
N ASN A 344 -21.52 5.23 -12.59
CA ASN A 344 -22.03 6.28 -11.70
C ASN A 344 -21.89 5.88 -10.23
N ASP A 345 -21.92 6.85 -9.33
CA ASP A 345 -22.00 6.61 -7.88
C ASP A 345 -23.46 6.33 -7.47
N GLU A 346 -23.66 5.56 -6.39
CA GLU A 346 -25.01 5.38 -5.82
C GLU A 346 -25.56 6.73 -5.33
N SER A 347 -26.89 6.87 -5.35
CA SER A 347 -27.60 7.99 -4.72
C SER A 347 -28.83 7.46 -3.97
N ALA A 348 -29.58 8.35 -3.29
CA ALA A 348 -30.86 7.99 -2.69
C ALA A 348 -31.80 7.30 -3.70
N TYR A 349 -31.83 7.77 -4.95
CA TYR A 349 -32.75 7.31 -5.99
C TYR A 349 -32.14 6.30 -6.97
N MET A 350 -30.95 6.60 -7.53
CA MET A 350 -30.28 5.72 -8.50
C MET A 350 -29.39 4.66 -7.82
N PRO A 351 -29.37 3.40 -8.31
CA PRO A 351 -28.37 2.41 -7.92
C PRO A 351 -26.99 2.74 -8.50
N GLN A 352 -25.94 2.11 -7.99
CA GLN A 352 -24.59 2.13 -8.59
C GLN A 352 -24.58 1.18 -9.79
N PHE A 353 -24.21 1.63 -10.99
CA PHE A 353 -24.01 0.75 -12.14
C PHE A 353 -22.51 0.55 -12.45
N ALA A 354 -22.17 -0.66 -12.87
CA ALA A 354 -20.86 -0.99 -13.45
C ALA A 354 -21.01 -1.87 -14.69
N VAL A 355 -20.01 -1.81 -15.56
CA VAL A 355 -19.79 -2.72 -16.70
C VAL A 355 -18.46 -3.43 -16.50
N GLY A 356 -18.36 -4.70 -16.89
CA GLY A 356 -17.09 -5.42 -16.79
C GLY A 356 -16.95 -6.53 -17.84
N ALA A 357 -15.72 -7.02 -17.97
CA ALA A 357 -15.34 -8.13 -18.83
C ALA A 357 -14.31 -9.00 -18.10
N ARG A 358 -14.59 -10.31 -18.06
CA ARG A 358 -13.65 -11.34 -17.60
C ARG A 358 -12.95 -11.96 -18.81
N ASP A 359 -11.70 -12.37 -18.61
CA ASP A 359 -10.87 -13.02 -19.62
C ASP A 359 -10.70 -12.17 -20.90
N LEU A 360 -10.48 -10.86 -20.71
CA LEU A 360 -10.26 -9.88 -21.77
C LEU A 360 -8.82 -9.97 -22.32
N GLY A 361 -8.51 -11.07 -23.00
CA GLY A 361 -7.21 -11.35 -23.60
C GLY A 361 -6.40 -12.46 -22.93
N GLY A 362 -7.06 -13.34 -22.15
CA GLY A 362 -6.53 -14.66 -21.83
C GLY A 362 -6.91 -15.68 -22.91
N THR A 363 -7.08 -16.95 -22.55
CA THR A 363 -7.41 -18.00 -23.54
C THR A 363 -8.80 -17.85 -24.16
N GLY A 364 -9.71 -17.12 -23.51
CA GLY A 364 -11.11 -16.98 -23.91
C GLY A 364 -12.03 -18.07 -23.33
N LEU A 365 -11.48 -19.06 -22.62
CA LEU A 365 -12.27 -20.16 -22.01
C LEU A 365 -13.33 -19.64 -21.04
N PHE A 366 -13.04 -18.59 -20.28
CA PHE A 366 -13.97 -18.02 -19.30
C PHE A 366 -14.45 -16.61 -19.69
N SER A 367 -14.39 -16.28 -20.98
CA SER A 367 -14.84 -15.01 -21.56
C SER A 367 -16.30 -14.71 -21.21
N ALA A 368 -16.51 -13.57 -20.55
CA ALA A 368 -17.83 -13.09 -20.18
C ALA A 368 -17.84 -11.57 -20.09
N GLU A 369 -18.92 -10.95 -20.57
CA GLU A 369 -19.19 -9.52 -20.36
C GLU A 369 -20.41 -9.37 -19.45
N TYR A 370 -20.47 -8.29 -18.68
CA TYR A 370 -21.60 -8.05 -17.79
C TYR A 370 -21.91 -6.57 -17.59
N VAL A 371 -23.19 -6.28 -17.31
CA VAL A 371 -23.66 -5.01 -16.74
C VAL A 371 -24.40 -5.34 -15.44
N VAL A 372 -24.05 -4.66 -14.34
CA VAL A 372 -24.59 -4.94 -13.01
C VAL A 372 -24.96 -3.64 -12.30
N ALA A 373 -26.06 -3.69 -11.54
CA ALA A 373 -26.55 -2.62 -10.68
C ALA A 373 -26.52 -3.08 -9.22
N ASN A 374 -26.07 -2.23 -8.30
CA ASN A 374 -26.18 -2.44 -6.86
C ASN A 374 -27.00 -1.36 -6.15
N LYS A 375 -27.76 -1.78 -5.13
CA LYS A 375 -28.51 -0.89 -4.23
C LYS A 375 -28.35 -1.36 -2.78
N ARG A 376 -28.01 -0.43 -1.89
CA ARG A 376 -27.86 -0.70 -0.45
C ARG A 376 -29.06 -0.25 0.37
N TRP A 377 -29.37 -1.00 1.43
CA TRP A 377 -30.23 -0.56 2.52
C TRP A 377 -29.74 -1.08 3.89
N GLY A 378 -29.02 -0.23 4.61
CA GLY A 378 -28.50 -0.49 5.95
C GLY A 378 -27.41 -1.56 5.94
N ASN A 379 -27.72 -2.72 6.50
CA ASN A 379 -26.85 -3.90 6.52
C ASN A 379 -27.02 -4.81 5.30
N TRP A 380 -27.99 -4.53 4.42
CA TRP A 380 -28.21 -5.27 3.16
C TRP A 380 -27.64 -4.50 1.98
N ASP A 381 -27.07 -5.22 1.02
CA ASP A 381 -26.76 -4.72 -0.32
C ASP A 381 -27.12 -5.79 -1.34
N ALA A 382 -27.82 -5.40 -2.40
CA ALA A 382 -28.29 -6.31 -3.43
C ALA A 382 -27.73 -5.94 -4.79
N SER A 383 -27.44 -6.95 -5.60
CA SER A 383 -27.02 -6.84 -6.99
C SER A 383 -28.03 -7.48 -7.93
N LEU A 384 -28.19 -6.88 -9.11
CA LEU A 384 -28.90 -7.47 -10.25
C LEU A 384 -28.13 -7.11 -11.52
N GLY A 385 -27.84 -8.09 -12.36
CA GLY A 385 -27.06 -7.91 -13.57
C GLY A 385 -27.48 -8.82 -14.72
N LEU A 386 -26.97 -8.48 -15.90
CA LEU A 386 -27.08 -9.26 -17.13
C LEU A 386 -25.68 -9.66 -17.56
N GLY A 387 -25.49 -10.96 -17.82
CA GLY A 387 -24.23 -11.56 -18.24
C GLY A 387 -24.33 -12.17 -19.63
N TRP A 388 -23.24 -12.11 -20.37
CA TRP A 388 -23.00 -12.72 -21.68
C TRP A 388 -21.79 -13.67 -21.60
N GLY A 389 -21.58 -14.50 -22.63
CA GLY A 389 -20.49 -15.48 -22.63
C GLY A 389 -20.68 -16.53 -21.51
N TYR A 390 -19.60 -16.91 -20.83
CA TYR A 390 -19.63 -17.88 -19.72
C TYR A 390 -20.65 -17.49 -18.62
N MET A 391 -20.70 -16.20 -18.23
CA MET A 391 -21.67 -15.71 -17.24
C MET A 391 -23.11 -15.64 -17.77
N GLY A 392 -23.29 -15.73 -19.09
CA GLY A 392 -24.59 -15.74 -19.78
C GLY A 392 -25.08 -17.13 -20.21
N ALA A 393 -24.30 -18.19 -20.01
CA ALA A 393 -24.50 -19.49 -20.65
C ALA A 393 -25.82 -20.22 -20.29
N ARG A 394 -26.55 -19.76 -19.27
CA ARG A 394 -27.92 -20.22 -18.97
C ARG A 394 -28.97 -19.70 -19.97
N GLY A 395 -28.70 -18.61 -20.68
CA GLY A 395 -29.54 -18.10 -21.76
C GLY A 395 -31.00 -17.80 -21.38
N ASN A 396 -31.28 -17.45 -20.12
CA ASN A 396 -32.65 -17.32 -19.62
C ASN A 396 -33.35 -15.99 -19.97
N VAL A 397 -32.65 -15.07 -20.66
CA VAL A 397 -33.23 -13.83 -21.20
C VAL A 397 -32.69 -13.60 -22.62
N GLY A 398 -33.55 -13.18 -23.54
CA GLY A 398 -33.13 -12.77 -24.89
C GLY A 398 -32.28 -11.49 -24.85
N ASN A 399 -31.28 -11.38 -25.72
CA ASN A 399 -30.32 -10.28 -25.65
C ASN A 399 -31.01 -8.90 -25.83
N PRO A 400 -30.97 -7.99 -24.84
CA PRO A 400 -31.62 -6.69 -24.96
C PRO A 400 -31.01 -5.81 -26.07
N LEU A 401 -29.78 -6.07 -26.49
CA LEU A 401 -29.12 -5.34 -27.59
C LEU A 401 -29.61 -5.79 -28.99
N ALA A 402 -30.42 -6.85 -29.09
CA ALA A 402 -31.03 -7.27 -30.36
C ALA A 402 -31.88 -6.16 -31.03
N VAL A 403 -32.34 -5.16 -30.26
CA VAL A 403 -33.04 -3.98 -30.78
C VAL A 403 -32.13 -3.06 -31.62
N LEU A 404 -30.80 -3.16 -31.47
CA LEU A 404 -29.80 -2.41 -32.23
C LEU A 404 -29.39 -3.13 -33.52
N GLY A 405 -29.66 -4.44 -33.62
CA GLY A 405 -29.34 -5.26 -34.78
C GLY A 405 -29.48 -6.75 -34.50
N ALA A 406 -29.88 -7.52 -35.51
CA ALA A 406 -30.10 -8.96 -35.36
C ALA A 406 -28.84 -9.74 -34.95
N SER A 407 -27.64 -9.24 -35.29
CA SER A 407 -26.35 -9.88 -34.97
C SER A 407 -26.13 -10.09 -33.47
N PHE A 408 -26.66 -9.22 -32.60
CA PHE A 408 -26.48 -9.34 -31.16
C PHE A 408 -27.05 -10.65 -30.58
N ASN A 409 -27.99 -11.31 -31.26
CA ASN A 409 -28.54 -12.60 -30.80
C ASN A 409 -27.52 -13.76 -30.87
N ASP A 410 -26.53 -13.67 -31.75
CA ASP A 410 -25.60 -14.75 -32.06
C ASP A 410 -24.17 -14.37 -31.66
N ARG A 411 -23.54 -15.12 -30.74
CA ARG A 411 -22.12 -14.90 -30.41
C ARG A 411 -21.26 -15.52 -31.51
N PRO A 412 -20.42 -14.74 -32.23
CA PRO A 412 -19.55 -15.30 -33.26
C PRO A 412 -18.59 -16.34 -32.65
N VAL A 413 -18.53 -17.52 -33.26
CA VAL A 413 -17.58 -18.57 -32.85
C VAL A 413 -16.16 -18.10 -33.17
N VAL A 414 -15.29 -18.11 -32.16
CA VAL A 414 -13.87 -17.80 -32.34
C VAL A 414 -13.21 -18.92 -33.13
N THR A 415 -12.74 -18.61 -34.34
CA THR A 415 -11.99 -19.53 -35.21
C THR A 415 -10.48 -19.48 -35.00
N ASP A 416 -9.98 -18.48 -34.26
CA ASP A 416 -8.57 -18.30 -33.89
C ASP A 416 -8.24 -19.17 -32.66
N THR A 417 -7.66 -20.35 -32.89
CA THR A 417 -7.36 -21.33 -31.84
C THR A 417 -6.15 -20.96 -30.97
N ASN A 418 -5.47 -19.85 -31.24
CA ASN A 418 -4.25 -19.47 -30.54
C ASN A 418 -4.50 -18.81 -29.17
N GLY A 419 -5.69 -18.22 -28.96
CA GLY A 419 -6.03 -17.53 -27.71
C GLY A 419 -5.26 -16.21 -27.49
N GLY A 420 -5.74 -15.37 -26.57
CA GLY A 420 -5.17 -14.06 -26.25
C GLY A 420 -5.60 -12.92 -27.18
N ASN A 421 -6.37 -13.21 -28.22
CA ASN A 421 -6.96 -12.23 -29.12
C ASN A 421 -8.21 -11.59 -28.47
N ALA A 422 -8.25 -10.27 -28.35
CA ALA A 422 -9.35 -9.57 -27.69
C ALA A 422 -10.57 -9.47 -28.64
N ASN A 423 -11.48 -10.44 -28.58
CA ASN A 423 -12.61 -10.52 -29.51
C ASN A 423 -13.75 -9.55 -29.16
N PHE A 424 -13.52 -8.26 -29.42
CA PHE A 424 -14.52 -7.19 -29.33
C PHE A 424 -15.77 -7.45 -30.19
N GLN A 425 -15.70 -8.30 -31.23
CA GLN A 425 -16.85 -8.65 -32.08
C GLN A 425 -17.81 -9.64 -31.39
N SER A 426 -17.35 -10.39 -30.37
CA SER A 426 -18.22 -11.26 -29.56
C SER A 426 -18.78 -10.62 -28.30
N MET A 427 -18.29 -9.43 -27.92
CA MET A 427 -18.71 -8.78 -26.68
C MET A 427 -20.19 -8.39 -26.70
N PHE A 428 -20.91 -8.73 -25.64
CA PHE A 428 -22.35 -8.51 -25.50
C PHE A 428 -23.21 -9.14 -26.62
N HIS A 429 -22.67 -10.16 -27.31
CA HIS A 429 -23.39 -10.97 -28.31
C HIS A 429 -23.70 -12.36 -27.75
N GLY A 430 -24.77 -12.97 -28.27
CA GLY A 430 -25.24 -14.31 -27.90
C GLY A 430 -26.33 -14.34 -26.83
N PRO A 431 -26.62 -15.54 -26.30
CA PRO A 431 -27.51 -15.74 -25.15
C PRO A 431 -27.10 -14.90 -23.94
N THR A 432 -28.09 -14.36 -23.25
CA THR A 432 -27.91 -13.54 -22.04
C THR A 432 -28.54 -14.26 -20.85
N ALA A 433 -27.95 -14.12 -19.66
CA ALA A 433 -28.57 -14.57 -18.43
C ALA A 433 -28.68 -13.44 -17.40
N LEU A 434 -29.78 -13.45 -16.64
CA LEU A 434 -29.85 -12.71 -15.38
C LEU A 434 -28.96 -13.37 -14.34
N PHE A 435 -28.26 -12.56 -13.56
CA PHE A 435 -27.56 -12.97 -12.35
C PHE A 435 -27.75 -11.92 -11.25
N GLY A 436 -27.43 -12.26 -10.00
CA GLY A 436 -27.44 -11.31 -8.90
C GLY A 436 -27.70 -11.97 -7.56
N GLY A 437 -28.07 -11.18 -6.56
CA GLY A 437 -28.31 -11.70 -5.23
C GLY A 437 -28.25 -10.64 -4.14
N VAL A 438 -28.13 -11.09 -2.90
CA VAL A 438 -28.06 -10.23 -1.71
C VAL A 438 -26.87 -10.62 -0.83
N GLN A 439 -26.22 -9.61 -0.28
CA GLN A 439 -25.31 -9.75 0.87
C GLN A 439 -25.90 -9.08 2.10
N TRP A 440 -25.65 -9.66 3.27
CA TRP A 440 -26.05 -9.15 4.57
C TRP A 440 -24.87 -9.11 5.54
N HIS A 441 -24.62 -7.93 6.12
CA HIS A 441 -23.62 -7.72 7.16
C HIS A 441 -24.23 -7.99 8.54
N ALA A 442 -23.73 -9.02 9.24
CA ALA A 442 -24.22 -9.39 10.57
C ALA A 442 -23.90 -8.30 11.64
N PRO A 443 -24.77 -8.09 12.64
CA PRO A 443 -24.45 -7.28 13.82
C PRO A 443 -23.32 -7.94 14.63
N GLY A 444 -22.09 -7.44 14.45
CA GLY A 444 -20.88 -8.02 15.08
C GLY A 444 -19.57 -7.82 14.31
N ASP A 445 -19.61 -7.13 13.16
CA ASP A 445 -18.45 -6.65 12.37
C ASP A 445 -17.61 -7.75 11.69
N ALA A 446 -17.80 -9.03 12.02
CA ALA A 446 -16.97 -10.14 11.54
C ALA A 446 -17.63 -11.11 10.52
N TRP A 447 -18.93 -11.02 10.25
CA TRP A 447 -19.63 -11.99 9.38
C TRP A 447 -20.46 -11.33 8.26
N LEU A 448 -20.27 -11.81 7.03
CA LEU A 448 -21.10 -11.50 5.86
C LEU A 448 -21.81 -12.77 5.41
N LEU A 449 -23.12 -12.72 5.16
CA LEU A 449 -23.86 -13.81 4.53
C LEU A 449 -24.23 -13.42 3.09
N LYS A 450 -24.10 -14.36 2.15
CA LYS A 450 -24.32 -14.18 0.72
C LYS A 450 -25.34 -15.19 0.20
N LEU A 451 -26.32 -14.73 -0.58
CA LEU A 451 -27.24 -15.55 -1.37
C LEU A 451 -27.19 -15.05 -2.82
N GLU A 452 -26.91 -15.94 -3.76
CA GLU A 452 -26.65 -15.63 -5.17
C GLU A 452 -27.49 -16.51 -6.10
N PHE A 453 -27.88 -15.96 -7.25
CA PHE A 453 -28.40 -16.67 -8.42
C PHE A 453 -27.45 -16.49 -9.60
N GLU A 454 -26.99 -17.60 -10.18
CA GLU A 454 -25.91 -17.64 -11.17
C GLU A 454 -26.38 -17.83 -12.62
N GLY A 455 -25.87 -16.97 -13.51
CA GLY A 455 -26.17 -16.97 -14.95
C GLY A 455 -25.39 -17.99 -15.80
N ASN A 456 -24.35 -18.65 -15.27
CA ASN A 456 -23.64 -19.74 -15.96
C ASN A 456 -24.51 -21.01 -16.05
N ASN A 457 -24.19 -21.89 -16.99
CA ASN A 457 -24.73 -23.25 -17.12
C ASN A 457 -23.61 -24.28 -17.23
N TYR A 458 -23.26 -24.89 -16.09
CA TYR A 458 -22.18 -25.87 -15.93
C TYR A 458 -22.28 -27.14 -16.82
N SER A 459 -23.38 -27.36 -17.56
CA SER A 459 -23.43 -28.40 -18.59
C SER A 459 -22.67 -28.03 -19.88
N GLN A 460 -22.32 -26.75 -20.07
CA GLN A 460 -21.62 -26.22 -21.25
C GLN A 460 -20.19 -25.74 -20.93
N GLU A 461 -19.57 -26.31 -19.90
CA GLU A 461 -18.23 -25.90 -19.45
C GLU A 461 -17.14 -26.08 -20.54
N PRO A 462 -16.14 -25.17 -20.59
CA PRO A 462 -15.08 -25.21 -21.58
C PRO A 462 -14.27 -26.51 -21.55
N LEU A 463 -13.51 -26.80 -22.63
CA LEU A 463 -12.75 -28.06 -22.78
C LEU A 463 -13.62 -29.33 -22.64
N GLY A 464 -14.91 -29.22 -23.01
CA GLY A 464 -15.90 -30.29 -22.87
C GLY A 464 -16.04 -30.77 -21.43
N ASN A 465 -15.96 -29.88 -20.45
CA ASN A 465 -15.80 -30.22 -19.03
C ASN A 465 -17.12 -30.24 -18.24
N ALA A 466 -18.23 -30.66 -18.86
CA ALA A 466 -19.56 -30.60 -18.26
C ALA A 466 -19.61 -31.11 -16.81
N LEU A 467 -19.91 -30.21 -15.87
CA LEU A 467 -19.95 -30.49 -14.44
C LEU A 467 -21.40 -30.67 -13.98
N PRO A 468 -21.67 -31.58 -13.02
CA PRO A 468 -23.00 -31.71 -12.45
C PRO A 468 -23.34 -30.47 -11.62
N ALA A 469 -24.51 -29.87 -11.86
CA ALA A 469 -25.10 -28.82 -11.03
C ALA A 469 -26.61 -29.08 -10.90
N SER A 470 -27.11 -29.09 -9.67
CA SER A 470 -28.52 -29.31 -9.31
C SER A 470 -29.29 -28.01 -9.03
N SER A 471 -28.57 -26.91 -8.78
CA SER A 471 -29.15 -25.61 -8.43
C SER A 471 -28.40 -24.45 -9.10
N PRO A 472 -29.08 -23.38 -9.54
CA PRO A 472 -28.48 -22.09 -9.91
C PRO A 472 -28.27 -21.16 -8.70
N LEU A 473 -28.71 -21.58 -7.51
CA LEU A 473 -28.58 -20.80 -6.28
C LEU A 473 -27.34 -21.24 -5.50
N ASN A 474 -26.49 -20.28 -5.19
CA ASN A 474 -25.27 -20.43 -4.39
C ASN A 474 -25.47 -19.67 -3.04
N VAL A 475 -24.98 -20.23 -1.93
CA VAL A 475 -25.10 -19.66 -0.58
C VAL A 475 -23.74 -19.68 0.10
N GLY A 476 -23.35 -18.62 0.81
CA GLY A 476 -22.04 -18.57 1.44
C GLY A 476 -21.93 -17.61 2.61
N ALA A 477 -20.81 -17.72 3.33
CA ALA A 477 -20.44 -16.86 4.44
C ALA A 477 -18.98 -16.42 4.30
N VAL A 478 -18.72 -15.15 4.60
CA VAL A 478 -17.36 -14.60 4.74
C VAL A 478 -17.14 -14.25 6.21
N TYR A 479 -16.09 -14.79 6.80
CA TYR A 479 -15.59 -14.41 8.12
C TYR A 479 -14.42 -13.43 7.95
N ARG A 480 -14.67 -12.17 8.31
CA ARG A 480 -13.65 -11.13 8.38
C ARG A 480 -12.91 -11.25 9.70
N TYR A 481 -11.73 -11.87 9.65
CA TYR A 481 -10.87 -11.97 10.83
C TYR A 481 -10.20 -10.63 11.18
N SER A 482 -9.84 -9.85 10.16
CA SER A 482 -9.27 -8.50 10.31
C SER A 482 -9.58 -7.65 9.06
N PRO A 483 -9.34 -6.33 9.07
CA PRO A 483 -9.47 -5.50 7.85
C PRO A 483 -8.66 -5.99 6.64
N HIS A 484 -7.71 -6.90 6.85
CA HIS A 484 -6.75 -7.40 5.87
C HIS A 484 -6.94 -8.90 5.53
N VAL A 485 -7.83 -9.62 6.21
CA VAL A 485 -7.94 -11.09 6.09
C VAL A 485 -9.40 -11.54 6.17
N ASP A 486 -9.89 -12.09 5.06
CA ASP A 486 -11.21 -12.72 4.91
C ASP A 486 -11.07 -14.22 4.64
N PHE A 487 -11.82 -15.04 5.38
CA PHE A 487 -12.05 -16.45 5.08
C PHE A 487 -13.45 -16.64 4.50
N THR A 488 -13.57 -17.31 3.36
CA THR A 488 -14.85 -17.56 2.68
C THR A 488 -15.18 -19.05 2.68
N VAL A 489 -16.45 -19.38 2.94
CA VAL A 489 -17.02 -20.70 2.69
C VAL A 489 -18.31 -20.56 1.88
N GLY A 490 -18.48 -21.38 0.85
CA GLY A 490 -19.67 -21.41 0.00
C GLY A 490 -20.19 -22.83 -0.21
N PHE A 491 -21.48 -22.92 -0.48
CA PHE A 491 -22.12 -24.09 -1.06
C PHE A 491 -22.78 -23.67 -2.38
N GLU A 492 -22.30 -24.27 -3.46
CA GLU A 492 -22.51 -23.83 -4.84
C GLU A 492 -23.05 -24.96 -5.69
N ARG A 493 -23.64 -24.62 -6.85
CA ARG A 493 -24.19 -25.58 -7.82
C ARG A 493 -25.26 -26.52 -7.25
N GLY A 494 -25.66 -26.33 -5.99
CA GLY A 494 -26.48 -27.25 -5.20
C GLY A 494 -25.79 -28.56 -4.79
N ASN A 495 -24.46 -28.69 -4.98
CA ASN A 495 -23.73 -29.93 -4.70
C ASN A 495 -22.24 -29.77 -4.34
N GLN A 496 -21.64 -28.59 -4.46
CA GLN A 496 -20.19 -28.38 -4.30
C GLN A 496 -19.88 -27.43 -3.15
N TRP A 497 -18.86 -27.74 -2.35
CA TRP A 497 -18.29 -26.81 -1.38
C TRP A 497 -17.22 -25.92 -2.01
N MET A 498 -17.23 -24.64 -1.67
CA MET A 498 -16.19 -23.67 -2.01
C MET A 498 -15.50 -23.19 -0.73
N PHE A 499 -14.18 -23.02 -0.80
CA PHE A 499 -13.38 -22.39 0.24
C PHE A 499 -12.48 -21.32 -0.36
N GLY A 500 -12.33 -20.18 0.33
CA GLY A 500 -11.50 -19.07 -0.11
C GLY A 500 -10.73 -18.41 1.05
N LEU A 501 -9.54 -17.90 0.73
CA LEU A 501 -8.76 -17.01 1.57
C LEU A 501 -8.45 -15.75 0.76
N THR A 502 -8.78 -14.58 1.31
CA THR A 502 -8.47 -13.27 0.69
C THR A 502 -7.61 -12.44 1.62
N LEU A 503 -6.53 -11.88 1.09
CA LEU A 503 -5.65 -10.93 1.76
C LEU A 503 -5.81 -9.56 1.11
N HIS A 504 -6.00 -8.52 1.94
CA HIS A 504 -6.28 -7.15 1.50
C HIS A 504 -5.25 -6.17 2.07
N ASP A 505 -4.68 -5.31 1.23
CA ASP A 505 -3.86 -4.17 1.68
C ASP A 505 -4.00 -2.99 0.71
N ALA A 506 -3.44 -1.82 1.03
CA ALA A 506 -3.67 -0.57 0.29
C ALA A 506 -2.35 0.07 -0.20
N LEU A 507 -2.03 -0.15 -1.49
CA LEU A 507 -0.78 0.20 -2.16
C LEU A 507 -0.39 1.68 -2.05
N ASN A 508 -1.38 2.59 -2.09
CA ASN A 508 -1.21 4.04 -1.93
C ASN A 508 -0.87 4.46 -0.49
N THR A 509 -1.19 3.63 0.51
CA THR A 509 -0.89 3.90 1.92
C THR A 509 0.34 3.17 2.46
N LEU A 510 0.98 2.31 1.67
CA LEU A 510 2.22 1.61 2.04
C LEU A 510 3.31 2.60 2.46
N ALA A 511 3.85 2.38 3.67
CA ALA A 511 5.03 3.06 4.19
C ALA A 511 5.61 2.27 5.37
N THR A 512 6.90 2.49 5.64
CA THR A 512 7.64 1.87 6.74
C THR A 512 8.46 2.95 7.47
N PRO A 513 8.32 3.09 8.81
CA PRO A 513 9.10 4.06 9.58
C PRO A 513 10.62 3.83 9.45
N LYS A 514 11.37 4.90 9.17
CA LYS A 514 12.81 4.87 8.87
C LYS A 514 13.70 4.75 10.10
N VAL A 515 13.43 3.75 10.94
CA VAL A 515 14.09 3.54 12.25
C VAL A 515 15.57 3.11 12.17
N LEU A 516 16.04 2.64 11.01
CA LEU A 516 17.45 2.28 10.79
C LEU A 516 18.27 3.40 10.13
N ASP A 517 17.66 4.56 9.85
CA ASP A 517 18.40 5.71 9.35
C ASP A 517 19.07 6.48 10.50
N ALA A 518 20.24 7.05 10.23
CA ALA A 518 20.93 7.89 11.19
C ALA A 518 20.09 9.15 11.51
N PRO A 519 19.69 9.37 12.77
CA PRO A 519 18.80 10.47 13.13
C PRO A 519 19.49 11.83 12.95
N LEU A 520 18.71 12.83 12.54
CA LEU A 520 19.17 14.21 12.38
C LEU A 520 18.72 15.06 13.57
N GLY A 521 19.67 15.46 14.40
CA GLY A 521 19.46 16.49 15.41
C GLY A 521 19.49 17.88 14.76
N LEU A 522 18.36 18.59 14.75
CA LEU A 522 18.34 20.02 14.44
C LEU A 522 18.87 20.80 15.64
N ARG A 523 19.73 21.82 15.41
CA ARG A 523 20.16 22.72 16.49
C ARG A 523 18.95 23.45 17.10
N PRO A 524 18.89 23.59 18.45
CA PRO A 524 17.91 24.45 19.11
C PRO A 524 18.00 25.91 18.64
N VAL A 525 16.88 26.63 18.73
CA VAL A 525 16.80 28.06 18.43
C VAL A 525 17.81 28.82 19.30
N GLY A 526 18.61 29.70 18.70
CA GLY A 526 19.59 30.52 19.42
C GLY A 526 20.87 29.79 19.87
N ALA A 527 21.05 28.51 19.55
CA ALA A 527 22.33 27.84 19.74
C ALA A 527 23.44 28.55 18.95
N ALA A 528 24.65 28.63 19.53
CA ALA A 528 25.79 29.25 18.87
C ALA A 528 26.09 28.56 17.52
N ARG A 529 26.11 29.36 16.45
CA ARG A 529 26.54 28.91 15.12
C ARG A 529 28.07 28.68 15.13
N PRO A 530 28.62 27.80 14.27
CA PRO A 530 30.06 27.61 14.17
C PRO A 530 30.79 28.94 13.91
N VAL A 531 31.85 29.21 14.66
CA VAL A 531 32.74 30.37 14.49
C VAL A 531 34.13 29.83 14.12
N GLY A 532 34.39 29.76 12.82
CA GLY A 532 35.62 29.18 12.28
C GLY A 532 35.55 29.05 10.75
N ILE A 533 36.53 28.36 10.18
CA ILE A 533 36.49 27.92 8.77
C ILE A 533 35.47 26.79 8.67
N TRP A 534 34.68 26.77 7.59
CA TRP A 534 33.70 25.72 7.32
C TRP A 534 34.39 24.50 6.71
N ASP A 535 34.25 23.34 7.36
CA ASP A 535 34.79 22.06 6.87
C ASP A 535 33.84 21.46 5.82
N GLN A 536 34.19 21.69 4.55
CA GLN A 536 33.35 21.30 3.43
C GLN A 536 33.34 19.78 3.21
N ASP A 537 34.46 19.11 3.47
CA ASP A 537 34.62 17.66 3.26
C ASP A 537 33.83 16.87 4.31
N HIS A 538 33.87 17.33 5.58
CA HIS A 538 33.01 16.79 6.64
C HIS A 538 31.52 17.02 6.34
N THR A 539 31.13 18.22 5.87
CA THR A 539 29.75 18.50 5.46
C THR A 539 29.31 17.60 4.31
N ALA A 540 30.16 17.39 3.30
CA ALA A 540 29.90 16.49 2.18
C ALA A 540 29.65 15.06 2.67
N GLN A 541 30.59 14.47 3.41
CA GLN A 541 30.47 13.10 3.95
C GLN A 541 29.23 12.90 4.83
N ARG A 542 28.83 13.93 5.58
CA ARG A 542 27.55 13.92 6.33
C ARG A 542 26.34 13.92 5.41
N ILE A 543 26.32 14.74 4.36
CA ILE A 543 25.23 14.76 3.38
C ILE A 543 25.11 13.40 2.71
N GLU A 544 26.19 12.83 2.20
CA GLU A 544 26.21 11.50 1.57
C GLU A 544 25.65 10.43 2.53
N ARG A 545 26.19 10.34 3.75
CA ARG A 545 25.78 9.35 4.76
C ARG A 545 24.30 9.43 5.14
N HIS A 546 23.69 10.61 5.16
CA HIS A 546 22.29 10.80 5.56
C HIS A 546 21.29 10.87 4.38
N THR A 547 21.76 11.07 3.14
CA THR A 547 20.91 11.16 1.94
C THR A 547 21.02 9.95 1.00
N GLY A 548 22.19 9.33 0.87
CA GLY A 548 22.51 8.34 -0.17
C GLY A 548 23.13 8.94 -1.44
N TRP A 549 23.07 10.27 -1.61
CA TRP A 549 23.66 10.97 -2.76
C TRP A 549 25.18 10.93 -2.78
N GLN A 550 25.78 11.18 -3.94
CA GLN A 550 27.22 11.42 -4.11
C GLN A 550 27.48 12.92 -4.28
N VAL A 551 28.26 13.54 -3.38
CA VAL A 551 28.52 14.98 -3.40
C VAL A 551 29.67 15.29 -4.37
N GLN A 552 29.37 16.04 -5.42
CA GLN A 552 30.30 16.38 -6.51
C GLN A 552 31.02 17.71 -6.27
N GLY A 553 30.46 18.57 -5.40
CA GLY A 553 31.05 19.86 -5.07
C GLY A 553 30.25 20.63 -4.03
N LEU A 554 30.96 21.46 -3.27
CA LEU A 554 30.41 22.32 -2.22
C LEU A 554 31.10 23.70 -2.36
N GLU A 555 30.40 24.70 -2.90
CA GLU A 555 30.94 26.04 -3.13
C GLU A 555 30.33 27.05 -2.15
N GLN A 556 31.16 27.81 -1.44
CA GLN A 556 30.70 28.90 -0.56
C GLN A 556 30.68 30.24 -1.30
N GLY A 557 29.49 30.82 -1.46
CA GLY A 557 29.29 32.20 -1.90
C GLY A 557 29.38 33.21 -0.75
N ALA A 558 29.01 34.46 -1.05
CA ALA A 558 28.99 35.55 -0.06
C ALA A 558 27.79 35.46 0.89
N THR A 559 26.65 34.95 0.40
CA THR A 559 25.37 34.85 1.13
C THR A 559 24.69 33.50 0.94
N ASP A 560 25.27 32.61 0.14
CA ASP A 560 24.70 31.36 -0.31
C ASP A 560 25.73 30.23 -0.32
N ILE A 561 25.27 28.98 -0.23
CA ILE A 561 26.08 27.78 -0.49
C ILE A 561 25.49 27.05 -1.68
N THR A 562 26.33 26.65 -2.62
CA THR A 562 25.94 25.74 -3.71
C THR A 562 26.43 24.33 -3.41
N LEU A 563 25.51 23.38 -3.38
CA LEU A 563 25.75 21.94 -3.31
C LEU A 563 25.46 21.35 -4.69
N THR A 564 26.41 20.63 -5.29
CA THR A 564 26.17 19.83 -6.49
C THR A 564 26.24 18.36 -6.11
N ALA A 565 25.17 17.61 -6.39
CA ALA A 565 25.05 16.20 -6.00
C ALA A 565 24.44 15.34 -7.11
N ASP A 566 25.02 14.16 -7.32
CA ASP A 566 24.40 13.09 -8.12
C ASP A 566 23.44 12.32 -7.21
N THR A 567 22.14 12.33 -7.53
CA THR A 567 21.10 11.91 -6.58
C THR A 567 20.69 10.45 -6.68
N GLY A 568 21.26 9.71 -7.63
CA GLY A 568 20.82 8.36 -7.98
C GLY A 568 19.32 8.28 -8.28
N GLN A 569 18.72 7.10 -8.06
CA GLN A 569 17.32 6.81 -8.39
C GLN A 569 16.34 6.86 -7.20
N VAL A 570 16.73 7.47 -6.07
CA VAL A 570 15.89 7.74 -4.89
C VAL A 570 14.44 8.14 -5.25
N ALA A 571 13.46 7.50 -4.59
CA ALA A 571 12.04 7.84 -4.74
C ALA A 571 11.65 9.14 -4.00
N TYR A 572 11.99 9.27 -2.71
CA TYR A 572 11.59 10.41 -1.86
C TYR A 572 12.59 11.56 -1.89
N LEU A 573 12.75 12.18 -3.07
CA LEU A 573 13.73 13.25 -3.30
C LEU A 573 13.55 14.46 -2.36
N GLN A 574 12.31 14.83 -2.03
CA GLN A 574 12.01 15.89 -1.07
C GLN A 574 12.52 15.55 0.34
N GLU A 575 12.49 14.29 0.77
CA GLU A 575 13.04 13.92 2.07
C GLU A 575 14.57 14.11 2.10
N ARG A 576 15.27 13.73 1.02
CA ARG A 576 16.73 13.92 0.92
C ARG A 576 17.13 15.38 0.92
N LEU A 577 16.38 16.23 0.21
CA LEU A 577 16.54 17.68 0.24
C LEU A 577 16.41 18.25 1.66
N GLU A 578 15.41 17.82 2.41
CA GLU A 578 15.20 18.25 3.81
C GLU A 578 16.33 17.80 4.74
N ARG A 579 16.89 16.60 4.51
CA ARG A 579 18.05 16.08 5.24
C ARG A 579 19.34 16.85 4.90
N ALA A 580 19.58 17.16 3.62
CA ALA A 580 20.71 17.96 3.17
C ALA A 580 20.62 19.41 3.70
N ALA A 581 19.44 20.04 3.59
CA ALA A 581 19.17 21.37 4.14
C ALA A 581 19.38 21.44 5.66
N ALA A 582 19.04 20.37 6.41
CA ALA A 582 19.31 20.27 7.84
C ALA A 582 20.81 20.25 8.18
N ILE A 583 21.63 19.52 7.43
CA ILE A 583 23.09 19.45 7.64
C ILE A 583 23.75 20.77 7.24
N LEU A 584 23.36 21.34 6.09
CA LEU A 584 23.79 22.69 5.71
C LEU A 584 23.35 23.75 6.74
N HIS A 585 22.17 23.62 7.35
CA HIS A 585 21.73 24.52 8.41
C HIS A 585 22.60 24.42 9.67
N ASP A 586 22.95 23.21 10.07
CA ASP A 586 23.77 22.87 11.25
C ASP A 586 25.20 23.41 11.14
N GLU A 587 25.83 23.27 9.97
CA GLU A 587 27.27 23.55 9.80
C GLU A 587 27.60 24.87 9.09
N ALA A 588 26.72 25.41 8.23
CA ALA A 588 27.06 26.58 7.41
C ALA A 588 27.33 27.87 8.24
N PRO A 589 28.30 28.71 7.81
CA PRO A 589 28.61 29.98 8.46
C PRO A 589 27.40 30.89 8.69
N ALA A 590 27.49 31.76 9.70
CA ALA A 590 26.35 32.56 10.17
C ALA A 590 25.79 33.55 9.13
N GLY A 591 26.60 33.99 8.16
CA GLY A 591 26.20 34.91 7.08
C GLY A 591 25.46 34.26 5.90
N ILE A 592 25.42 32.92 5.81
CA ILE A 592 24.72 32.22 4.73
C ILE A 592 23.20 32.25 4.96
N GLN A 593 22.49 32.83 4.00
CA GLN A 593 21.04 33.04 3.95
C GLN A 593 20.31 32.01 3.08
N GLN A 594 20.98 31.44 2.06
CA GLN A 594 20.37 30.53 1.09
C GLN A 594 21.23 29.28 0.82
N PHE A 595 20.57 28.18 0.45
CA PHE A 595 21.22 26.98 -0.05
C PHE A 595 20.72 26.69 -1.47
N LYS A 596 21.62 26.39 -2.40
CA LYS A 596 21.34 26.07 -3.80
C LYS A 596 21.75 24.63 -4.05
N LEU A 597 20.77 23.73 -4.07
CA LEU A 597 21.00 22.30 -4.24
C LEU A 597 20.81 21.97 -5.73
N GLN A 598 21.92 21.89 -6.46
CA GLN A 598 21.98 21.47 -7.86
C GLN A 598 21.94 19.94 -7.91
N LEU A 599 20.82 19.43 -8.39
CA LEU A 599 20.54 18.00 -8.50
C LEU A 599 20.83 17.56 -9.94
N GLN A 600 21.61 16.49 -10.07
CA GLN A 600 21.90 15.84 -11.34
C GLN A 600 21.76 14.33 -11.21
N GLU A 601 21.68 13.65 -12.36
CA GLU A 601 21.76 12.19 -12.45
C GLU A 601 22.70 11.87 -13.62
N HIS A 602 23.83 11.20 -13.34
CA HIS A 602 24.89 10.92 -14.32
C HIS A 602 25.36 12.17 -15.11
N GLY A 603 25.52 13.28 -14.41
CA GLY A 603 25.97 14.57 -14.99
C GLY A 603 24.92 15.34 -15.77
N LEU A 604 23.69 14.83 -15.95
CA LEU A 604 22.59 15.59 -16.53
C LEU A 604 21.94 16.48 -15.47
N ALA A 605 21.98 17.80 -15.66
CA ALA A 605 21.41 18.79 -14.73
C ALA A 605 19.88 18.73 -14.73
N GLY A 606 19.30 18.02 -13.76
CA GLY A 606 17.85 17.85 -13.66
C GLY A 606 17.16 19.10 -13.12
N ALA A 607 17.48 19.49 -11.90
CA ALA A 607 16.83 20.58 -11.17
C ALA A 607 17.80 21.37 -10.27
N THR A 608 17.49 22.63 -10.01
CA THR A 608 18.14 23.43 -8.95
C THR A 608 17.09 23.82 -7.92
N VAL A 609 17.29 23.42 -6.66
CA VAL A 609 16.42 23.78 -5.54
C VAL A 609 17.09 24.89 -4.73
N GLU A 610 16.52 26.09 -4.75
CA GLU A 610 16.93 27.18 -3.87
C GLU A 610 16.10 27.11 -2.58
N VAL A 611 16.75 27.00 -1.43
CA VAL A 611 16.14 26.98 -0.09
C VAL A 611 16.53 28.25 0.65
N ASP A 612 15.53 28.99 1.16
CA ASP A 612 15.76 30.11 2.08
C ASP A 612 16.01 29.54 3.49
N ARG A 613 17.21 29.75 4.02
CA ARG A 613 17.63 29.17 5.32
C ARG A 613 16.79 29.68 6.48
N SER A 614 16.32 30.92 6.39
CA SER A 614 15.50 31.60 7.41
C SER A 614 14.09 31.03 7.46
N GLU A 615 13.40 31.02 6.32
CA GLU A 615 12.03 30.48 6.22
C GLU A 615 11.99 28.97 6.45
N TRP A 616 12.99 28.24 5.94
CA TRP A 616 13.16 26.82 6.24
C TRP A 616 13.35 26.60 7.75
N GLN A 617 14.26 27.33 8.40
CA GLN A 617 14.50 27.20 9.85
C GLN A 617 13.21 27.47 10.64
N LEU A 618 12.52 28.58 10.31
CA LEU A 618 11.28 29.00 10.96
C LEU A 618 10.24 27.88 10.94
N GLN A 619 9.99 27.30 9.76
CA GLN A 619 8.97 26.27 9.55
C GLN A 619 9.39 24.86 10.05
N LYS A 620 10.66 24.65 10.44
CA LYS A 620 11.07 23.46 11.23
C LYS A 620 11.04 23.69 12.74
N GLN A 621 10.99 24.93 13.21
CA GLN A 621 11.15 25.27 14.63
C GLN A 621 9.89 25.84 15.28
N GLN A 622 8.90 26.30 14.50
CA GLN A 622 7.59 26.73 15.01
C GLN A 622 6.47 26.44 13.99
N ALA A 623 5.23 26.31 14.47
CA ALA A 623 4.08 26.43 13.58
C ALA A 623 3.97 27.88 13.06
N VAL A 624 3.76 28.04 11.75
CA VAL A 624 3.60 29.34 11.08
C VAL A 624 2.18 29.46 10.55
N PRO A 625 1.46 30.58 10.78
CA PRO A 625 0.12 30.79 10.22
C PRO A 625 0.12 30.69 8.68
N PRO A 626 -0.83 29.99 8.03
CA PRO A 626 -0.86 29.84 6.57
C PRO A 626 -0.81 31.16 5.78
N SER A 627 -1.41 32.23 6.30
CA SER A 627 -1.38 33.58 5.71
C SER A 627 -0.02 34.28 5.78
N LEU A 628 0.90 33.79 6.62
CA LEU A 628 2.26 34.32 6.82
C LEU A 628 3.34 33.36 6.29
N LYS A 629 2.97 32.17 5.81
CA LYS A 629 3.89 31.11 5.41
C LYS A 629 4.48 31.38 4.03
N LEU A 630 5.74 31.81 3.98
CA LEU A 630 6.46 31.99 2.73
C LEU A 630 6.96 30.63 2.17
N PRO A 631 7.15 30.49 0.84
CA PRO A 631 7.75 29.29 0.27
C PRO A 631 9.20 29.14 0.73
N THR A 632 9.48 28.10 1.51
CA THR A 632 10.85 27.77 2.00
C THR A 632 11.81 27.41 0.88
N GLN A 633 11.29 26.89 -0.24
CA GLN A 633 12.07 26.45 -1.38
C GLN A 633 11.44 26.89 -2.72
N ARG A 634 12.29 27.02 -3.74
CA ARG A 634 11.92 27.27 -5.13
C ARG A 634 12.67 26.29 -6.01
N VAL A 635 12.01 25.74 -7.03
CA VAL A 635 12.61 24.72 -7.92
C VAL A 635 12.68 25.27 -9.34
N PHE A 636 13.90 25.33 -9.86
CA PHE A 636 14.25 25.81 -11.19
C PHE A 636 14.78 24.66 -12.06
N PRO A 637 14.73 24.78 -13.40
CA PRO A 637 15.43 23.83 -14.26
C PRO A 637 16.92 23.81 -13.91
N GLY A 638 17.51 22.61 -13.87
CA GLY A 638 18.95 22.47 -13.76
C GLY A 638 19.66 23.17 -14.92
N THR A 639 20.76 23.87 -14.63
CA THR A 639 21.62 24.54 -15.61
C THR A 639 22.97 23.84 -15.65
N PRO A 640 23.49 23.43 -16.83
CA PRO A 640 24.85 22.92 -16.95
C PRO A 640 25.87 24.01 -16.56
N GLN A 641 26.40 23.94 -15.34
CA GLN A 641 27.40 24.88 -14.84
C GLN A 641 28.80 24.39 -15.21
N ALA A 642 29.60 25.25 -15.84
CA ALA A 642 31.03 25.05 -15.95
C ALA A 642 31.65 25.26 -14.55
N THR A 643 31.84 24.17 -13.80
CA THR A 643 32.41 24.22 -12.45
C THR A 643 33.85 24.73 -12.48
N SER A 644 34.23 25.51 -11.46
CA SER A 644 35.55 26.14 -11.43
C SER A 644 36.63 25.08 -11.23
N ALA A 645 37.47 24.88 -12.26
CA ALA A 645 38.35 23.72 -12.42
C ALA A 645 39.58 23.66 -11.47
N ARG A 646 39.39 23.82 -10.16
CA ARG A 646 40.47 23.75 -9.15
C ARG A 646 40.54 22.47 -8.33
N ASN A 647 39.43 21.76 -8.09
CA ASN A 647 39.42 20.48 -7.35
C ASN A 647 38.66 19.32 -8.06
N THR A 648 37.95 19.57 -9.17
CA THR A 648 36.97 18.62 -9.73
C THR A 648 37.55 17.43 -10.51
N GLN A 649 38.86 17.41 -10.77
CA GLN A 649 39.45 16.39 -11.66
C GLN A 649 39.47 14.99 -11.03
N GLU A 650 39.64 14.89 -9.71
CA GLU A 650 39.60 13.60 -8.98
C GLU A 650 38.16 13.10 -8.77
N ALA A 651 37.20 14.00 -8.49
CA ALA A 651 35.80 13.63 -8.28
C ALA A 651 35.13 13.00 -9.52
N SER A 652 35.55 13.42 -10.72
CA SER A 652 34.95 12.97 -11.98
C SER A 652 35.38 11.57 -12.44
N ASP A 653 36.45 11.01 -11.86
CA ASP A 653 37.07 9.73 -12.25
C ASP A 653 36.85 8.62 -11.20
N SER A 654 35.65 8.56 -10.61
CA SER A 654 35.33 7.64 -9.50
C SER A 654 35.16 6.17 -9.94
N LEU A 655 35.36 5.26 -8.98
CA LEU A 655 35.10 3.81 -9.10
C LEU A 655 34.22 3.37 -7.92
N SER A 656 33.00 2.92 -8.18
CA SER A 656 32.11 2.30 -7.19
C SER A 656 31.96 0.80 -7.42
N ALA A 657 31.72 0.06 -6.34
CA ALA A 657 31.54 -1.38 -6.34
C ALA A 657 30.49 -1.77 -5.29
N ASP A 658 29.38 -2.35 -5.74
CA ASP A 658 28.25 -2.78 -4.92
C ASP A 658 27.99 -4.28 -5.12
N TRP A 659 27.37 -4.93 -4.14
CA TRP A 659 26.94 -6.31 -4.25
C TRP A 659 25.74 -6.59 -3.35
N GLY A 660 24.92 -7.59 -3.72
CA GLY A 660 23.73 -7.95 -2.97
C GLY A 660 23.14 -9.30 -3.38
N PRO A 661 22.18 -9.83 -2.61
CA PRO A 661 21.46 -11.05 -2.98
C PRO A 661 20.59 -10.80 -4.22
N SER A 662 20.74 -11.63 -5.25
CA SER A 662 19.90 -11.59 -6.45
C SER A 662 18.75 -12.59 -6.35
N TYR A 663 17.59 -12.24 -6.92
CA TYR A 663 16.42 -13.12 -7.04
C TYR A 663 15.77 -12.96 -8.40
N SER A 664 15.33 -14.05 -9.02
CA SER A 664 14.36 -13.97 -10.12
C SER A 664 13.49 -15.22 -10.21
N GLN A 665 12.25 -15.04 -10.65
CA GLN A 665 11.22 -16.08 -10.74
C GLN A 665 10.53 -16.08 -12.10
N ILE A 666 10.01 -17.24 -12.50
CA ILE A 666 9.11 -17.45 -13.63
C ILE A 666 7.88 -18.18 -13.06
N LEU A 667 6.70 -17.61 -13.28
CA LEU A 667 5.42 -18.12 -12.77
C LEU A 667 4.57 -18.69 -13.90
N GLY A 668 3.84 -19.79 -13.63
CA GLY A 668 2.86 -20.33 -14.57
C GLY A 668 3.47 -20.95 -15.83
N GLY A 669 4.63 -21.58 -15.71
CA GLY A 669 5.28 -22.34 -16.79
C GLY A 669 4.70 -23.77 -16.93
N PRO A 670 4.90 -24.42 -18.10
CA PRO A 670 4.37 -25.76 -18.35
C PRO A 670 5.13 -26.87 -17.62
N ASP A 671 6.42 -26.70 -17.30
CA ASP A 671 7.16 -27.70 -16.51
C ASP A 671 6.89 -27.58 -14.99
N SER A 672 6.64 -26.36 -14.52
CA SER A 672 6.43 -26.07 -13.10
C SER A 672 5.76 -24.71 -12.90
N PHE A 673 4.88 -24.64 -11.89
CA PHE A 673 4.16 -23.41 -11.54
C PHE A 673 5.07 -22.27 -11.04
N LEU A 674 6.21 -22.60 -10.43
CA LEU A 674 7.22 -21.63 -9.98
C LEU A 674 8.63 -22.17 -10.26
N LEU A 675 9.31 -21.55 -11.21
CA LEU A 675 10.76 -21.67 -11.40
C LEU A 675 11.44 -20.43 -10.77
N TYR A 676 12.57 -20.58 -10.11
CA TYR A 676 13.24 -19.48 -9.43
C TYR A 676 14.74 -19.74 -9.18
N ARG A 677 15.51 -18.67 -9.02
CA ARG A 677 16.90 -18.67 -8.57
C ARG A 677 17.13 -17.63 -7.46
N LEU A 678 18.08 -17.91 -6.58
CA LEU A 678 18.73 -16.95 -5.69
C LEU A 678 20.24 -17.02 -5.93
N GLY A 679 20.87 -15.86 -5.92
CA GLY A 679 22.30 -15.70 -6.17
C GLY A 679 22.88 -14.51 -5.42
N VAL A 680 24.05 -14.09 -5.87
CA VAL A 680 24.64 -12.80 -5.51
C VAL A 680 24.98 -12.07 -6.80
N ASN A 681 24.49 -10.83 -6.96
CA ASN A 681 25.01 -9.93 -7.99
C ASN A 681 26.13 -9.05 -7.42
N GLY A 682 27.09 -8.72 -8.27
CA GLY A 682 28.00 -7.60 -8.08
C GLY A 682 27.84 -6.60 -9.22
N THR A 683 27.91 -5.31 -8.90
CA THR A 683 27.89 -4.21 -9.86
C THR A 683 29.14 -3.38 -9.66
N LEU A 684 29.85 -3.08 -10.74
CA LEU A 684 31.05 -2.25 -10.76
C LEU A 684 30.80 -1.09 -11.71
N GLU A 685 31.07 0.14 -11.30
CA GLU A 685 30.94 1.30 -12.18
C GLU A 685 32.19 2.20 -12.12
N LYS A 686 32.74 2.48 -13.30
CA LYS A 686 33.88 3.36 -13.49
C LYS A 686 33.43 4.59 -14.28
N ARG A 687 33.42 5.76 -13.63
CA ARG A 687 33.18 7.05 -14.28
C ARG A 687 34.51 7.60 -14.83
N PHE A 688 34.44 8.29 -15.96
CA PHE A 688 35.57 8.88 -16.70
C PHE A 688 35.38 10.40 -16.93
N GLY A 689 34.48 11.01 -16.17
CA GLY A 689 33.90 12.32 -16.44
C GLY A 689 32.41 12.35 -16.05
N ASN A 690 31.85 13.56 -15.91
CA ASN A 690 30.51 13.76 -15.35
C ASN A 690 29.42 12.91 -16.02
N GLY A 691 29.45 12.81 -17.35
CA GLY A 691 28.47 12.09 -18.18
C GLY A 691 29.07 10.96 -19.04
N THR A 692 30.17 10.32 -18.62
CA THR A 692 30.73 9.15 -19.31
C THR A 692 31.14 8.08 -18.30
N TRP A 693 30.61 6.86 -18.44
CA TRP A 693 30.86 5.78 -17.48
C TRP A 693 30.76 4.38 -18.11
N LEU A 694 31.43 3.42 -17.50
CA LEU A 694 31.34 1.99 -17.80
C LEU A 694 30.72 1.27 -16.59
N THR A 695 29.54 0.70 -16.77
CA THR A 695 28.90 -0.18 -15.78
C THR A 695 29.08 -1.63 -16.19
N ALA A 696 29.46 -2.49 -15.24
CA ALA A 696 29.55 -3.94 -15.39
C ALA A 696 28.74 -4.62 -14.29
N GLU A 697 27.94 -5.63 -14.63
CA GLU A 697 27.21 -6.46 -13.67
C GLU A 697 27.58 -7.93 -13.87
N ALA A 698 27.77 -8.65 -12.77
CA ALA A 698 27.97 -10.10 -12.76
C ALA A 698 26.99 -10.74 -11.76
N ASP A 699 26.38 -11.87 -12.12
CA ASP A 699 25.46 -12.62 -11.26
C ASP A 699 25.92 -14.07 -11.09
N ALA A 700 26.03 -14.49 -9.83
CA ALA A 700 26.44 -15.83 -9.40
C ALA A 700 25.26 -16.57 -8.76
N ARG A 701 24.65 -17.49 -9.52
CA ARG A 701 23.52 -18.35 -9.11
C ARG A 701 23.97 -19.41 -8.10
N LEU A 702 23.43 -19.31 -6.88
CA LEU A 702 23.77 -20.20 -5.76
C LEU A 702 22.79 -21.37 -5.64
N LEU A 703 21.49 -21.06 -5.55
CA LEU A 703 20.38 -22.01 -5.32
C LEU A 703 19.33 -21.76 -6.41
N ASP A 704 18.77 -22.82 -7.00
CA ASP A 704 17.72 -22.72 -8.03
C ASP A 704 16.95 -24.04 -8.16
N ASN A 705 15.83 -24.00 -8.90
CA ASN A 705 15.14 -25.21 -9.37
C ASN A 705 15.07 -25.32 -10.90
N TYR A 706 15.98 -24.67 -11.64
CA TYR A 706 15.98 -24.63 -13.11
C TYR A 706 16.34 -25.99 -13.76
N ALA A 707 16.74 -26.99 -12.98
CA ALA A 707 16.73 -28.39 -13.42
C ALA A 707 15.33 -28.88 -13.84
N ASN A 708 14.26 -28.24 -13.34
CA ASN A 708 12.88 -28.49 -13.75
C ASN A 708 12.47 -27.67 -14.99
N PHE A 709 13.33 -26.82 -15.56
CA PHE A 709 13.01 -26.05 -16.76
C PHE A 709 13.42 -26.89 -17.98
N VAL A 710 12.44 -27.46 -18.67
CA VAL A 710 12.62 -28.45 -19.75
C VAL A 710 11.99 -27.97 -21.06
N TYR A 711 10.84 -27.31 -20.99
CA TYR A 711 10.10 -26.81 -22.14
C TYR A 711 10.80 -25.68 -22.89
N ASP A 712 11.05 -25.89 -24.18
CA ASP A 712 11.41 -24.84 -25.13
C ASP A 712 10.14 -24.26 -25.77
N ALA A 713 9.91 -22.96 -25.59
CA ALA A 713 8.77 -22.29 -26.21
C ALA A 713 8.95 -22.22 -27.75
N PRO A 714 8.04 -22.81 -28.54
CA PRO A 714 8.11 -22.76 -30.00
C PRO A 714 7.77 -21.36 -30.52
N SER A 715 8.36 -20.99 -31.65
CA SER A 715 8.18 -19.67 -32.27
C SER A 715 8.25 -19.77 -33.79
N ASN A 716 7.39 -19.03 -34.48
CA ASN A 716 7.39 -18.84 -35.93
C ASN A 716 8.17 -17.57 -36.35
N LEU A 717 8.76 -16.87 -35.38
CA LEU A 717 9.61 -15.69 -35.54
C LEU A 717 11.06 -16.02 -35.17
N PRO A 718 12.03 -15.12 -35.48
CA PRO A 718 13.34 -15.19 -34.85
C PRO A 718 13.21 -15.25 -33.32
N ARG A 719 13.86 -16.23 -32.69
CA ARG A 719 13.81 -16.43 -31.22
C ARG A 719 14.67 -15.35 -30.54
N VAL A 720 14.00 -14.32 -30.00
CA VAL A 720 14.60 -13.12 -29.38
C VAL A 720 14.31 -12.99 -27.88
N ARG A 721 13.25 -13.67 -27.40
CA ARG A 721 12.84 -13.80 -25.99
C ARG A 721 12.42 -15.22 -25.60
N THR A 722 12.14 -16.10 -26.55
CA THR A 722 11.80 -17.51 -26.26
C THR A 722 12.99 -18.40 -25.88
N TYR A 723 14.24 -17.93 -25.97
CA TYR A 723 15.46 -18.64 -25.51
C TYR A 723 15.69 -18.56 -23.97
N GLN A 724 14.64 -18.32 -23.17
CA GLN A 724 14.76 -18.10 -21.72
C GLN A 724 15.39 -19.29 -20.98
N ARG A 725 15.07 -20.52 -21.37
CA ARG A 725 15.61 -21.73 -20.72
C ARG A 725 17.12 -21.81 -20.90
N GLU A 726 17.59 -21.61 -22.11
CA GLU A 726 19.00 -21.68 -22.48
C GLU A 726 19.81 -20.59 -21.74
N TYR A 727 19.35 -19.33 -21.75
CA TYR A 727 20.01 -18.23 -21.00
C TYR A 727 19.97 -18.41 -19.47
N ALA A 728 18.92 -19.04 -18.91
CA ALA A 728 18.79 -19.27 -17.47
C ALA A 728 19.60 -20.47 -16.96
N THR A 729 19.79 -21.50 -17.78
CA THR A 729 20.40 -22.78 -17.36
C THR A 729 21.89 -22.89 -17.67
N THR A 730 22.35 -22.35 -18.80
CA THR A 730 23.69 -22.65 -19.37
C THR A 730 24.87 -22.33 -18.45
N SER A 731 24.81 -21.22 -17.70
CA SER A 731 25.88 -20.86 -16.75
C SER A 731 25.33 -20.57 -15.35
N ARG A 732 26.16 -20.82 -14.32
CA ARG A 732 25.94 -20.33 -12.95
C ARG A 732 26.57 -18.97 -12.67
N LEU A 733 27.57 -18.56 -13.47
CA LEU A 733 28.18 -17.22 -13.41
C LEU A 733 27.92 -16.52 -14.74
N THR A 734 27.25 -15.38 -14.70
CA THR A 734 26.81 -14.62 -15.89
C THR A 734 27.31 -13.19 -15.79
N VAL A 735 27.43 -12.50 -16.93
CA VAL A 735 27.69 -11.04 -17.01
C VAL A 735 26.46 -10.38 -17.65
N PRO A 736 25.40 -10.06 -16.91
CA PRO A 736 24.18 -9.47 -17.48
C PRO A 736 24.42 -8.17 -18.26
N LEU A 737 25.33 -7.31 -17.78
CA LEU A 737 25.63 -5.99 -18.32
C LEU A 737 27.15 -5.75 -18.38
N LEU A 738 27.62 -5.13 -19.46
CA LEU A 738 28.96 -4.54 -19.58
C LEU A 738 28.87 -3.42 -20.61
N GLN A 739 28.41 -2.24 -20.18
CA GLN A 739 28.00 -1.15 -21.06
C GLN A 739 28.81 0.12 -20.77
N LEU A 740 29.48 0.63 -21.80
CA LEU A 740 29.98 2.00 -21.83
C LEU A 740 28.83 2.92 -22.26
N THR A 741 28.60 4.00 -21.52
CA THR A 741 27.54 4.99 -21.78
C THR A 741 28.13 6.40 -21.76
N HIS A 742 27.67 7.26 -22.67
CA HIS A 742 27.92 8.70 -22.65
C HIS A 742 26.61 9.46 -22.84
N VAL A 743 26.38 10.52 -22.05
CA VAL A 743 25.20 11.38 -22.11
C VAL A 743 25.56 12.87 -22.15
N GLN A 744 24.70 13.66 -22.79
CA GLN A 744 24.90 15.11 -22.95
C GLN A 744 23.57 15.87 -22.87
N ASP A 745 23.53 16.96 -22.09
CA ASP A 745 22.52 18.02 -22.21
C ASP A 745 22.93 18.94 -23.38
N MET A 746 22.06 19.06 -24.38
CA MET A 746 22.27 19.88 -25.59
C MET A 746 21.58 21.25 -25.51
N GLY A 747 21.01 21.59 -24.34
CA GLY A 747 20.28 22.83 -24.10
C GLY A 747 18.80 22.73 -24.47
N ALA A 748 18.03 23.72 -24.02
CA ALA A 748 16.57 23.83 -24.22
C ALA A 748 15.72 22.61 -23.81
N GLY A 749 16.30 21.66 -23.05
CA GLY A 749 15.65 20.39 -22.71
C GLY A 749 15.81 19.29 -23.75
N HIS A 750 16.76 19.41 -24.68
CA HIS A 750 17.21 18.31 -25.54
C HIS A 750 18.37 17.57 -24.90
N TYR A 751 18.28 16.24 -24.88
CA TYR A 751 19.27 15.34 -24.31
C TYR A 751 19.70 14.30 -25.35
N GLY A 752 20.96 13.91 -25.31
CA GLY A 752 21.54 12.86 -26.15
C GLY A 752 22.22 11.79 -25.30
N SER A 753 22.17 10.54 -25.75
CA SER A 753 22.85 9.40 -25.16
C SER A 753 23.42 8.52 -26.29
N VAL A 754 24.61 7.97 -26.08
CA VAL A 754 25.21 6.92 -26.91
C VAL A 754 25.80 5.84 -25.99
N TYR A 755 25.63 4.57 -26.37
CA TYR A 755 26.05 3.43 -25.55
C TYR A 755 26.48 2.24 -26.40
N GLY A 756 27.31 1.39 -25.82
CA GLY A 756 27.76 0.15 -26.45
C GLY A 756 28.37 -0.86 -25.50
N GLY A 757 28.36 -2.13 -25.91
CA GLY A 757 28.87 -3.27 -25.13
C GLY A 757 27.84 -4.38 -25.00
N LEU A 758 27.83 -5.07 -23.87
CA LEU A 758 26.79 -6.02 -23.49
C LEU A 758 25.66 -5.22 -22.82
N LEU A 759 24.53 -5.03 -23.51
CA LEU A 759 23.47 -4.09 -23.11
C LEU A 759 22.44 -4.75 -22.18
N GLU A 760 22.23 -6.06 -22.35
CA GLU A 760 21.31 -6.88 -21.55
C GLU A 760 21.72 -8.37 -21.62
N PRO A 761 21.10 -9.28 -20.84
CA PRO A 761 21.41 -10.72 -20.87
C PRO A 761 21.41 -11.37 -22.26
N MET A 762 20.49 -10.99 -23.16
CA MET A 762 20.35 -11.63 -24.47
C MET A 762 21.04 -10.86 -25.61
N TYR A 763 21.40 -9.58 -25.44
CA TYR A 763 21.89 -8.72 -26.52
C TYR A 763 23.11 -7.86 -26.14
N ALA A 764 24.06 -7.82 -27.06
CA ALA A 764 25.15 -6.86 -27.12
C ALA A 764 24.95 -5.96 -28.34
N GLY A 765 25.63 -4.81 -28.41
CA GLY A 765 25.55 -3.95 -29.58
C GLY A 765 25.95 -2.52 -29.29
N VAL A 766 25.43 -1.61 -30.11
CA VAL A 766 25.57 -0.16 -29.98
C VAL A 766 24.22 0.52 -30.22
N GLY A 767 23.98 1.64 -29.54
CA GLY A 767 22.76 2.42 -29.70
C GLY A 767 22.92 3.88 -29.32
N ALA A 768 21.91 4.65 -29.70
CA ALA A 768 21.79 6.06 -29.39
C ALA A 768 20.34 6.41 -29.02
N GLU A 769 20.16 7.38 -28.13
CA GLU A 769 18.86 7.94 -27.78
C GLU A 769 18.92 9.46 -27.82
N TRP A 770 17.86 10.08 -28.33
CA TRP A 770 17.58 11.50 -28.23
C TRP A 770 16.28 11.72 -27.48
N LEU A 771 16.23 12.72 -26.59
CA LEU A 771 15.02 13.06 -25.84
C LEU A 771 14.81 14.58 -25.80
N TYR A 772 13.63 15.04 -26.17
CA TYR A 772 13.11 16.37 -25.83
C TYR A 772 12.21 16.29 -24.60
N ARG A 773 12.65 16.91 -23.50
CA ARG A 773 11.93 17.02 -22.22
C ARG A 773 11.98 18.46 -21.68
N PRO A 774 10.99 19.30 -22.02
CA PRO A 774 10.89 20.65 -21.45
C PRO A 774 10.67 20.60 -19.93
N TRP A 775 11.16 21.62 -19.23
CA TRP A 775 11.06 21.73 -17.77
C TRP A 775 9.60 21.69 -17.29
N GLN A 776 9.27 20.74 -16.41
CA GLN A 776 7.90 20.48 -15.94
C GLN A 776 6.88 20.36 -17.10
N GLY A 777 7.31 19.87 -18.25
CA GLY A 777 6.43 19.55 -19.37
C GLY A 777 5.46 18.42 -19.00
N ARG A 778 4.22 18.51 -19.49
CA ARG A 778 3.29 17.35 -19.52
C ARG A 778 3.58 16.38 -20.67
N LEU A 779 4.39 16.81 -21.64
CA LEU A 779 4.79 16.02 -22.80
C LEU A 779 6.32 15.94 -22.85
N ALA A 780 6.84 14.77 -23.20
CA ALA A 780 8.22 14.57 -23.64
C ALA A 780 8.21 13.63 -24.86
N PHE A 781 9.18 13.78 -25.75
CA PHE A 781 9.28 12.98 -26.97
C PHE A 781 10.72 12.54 -27.19
N GLY A 782 10.95 11.24 -27.36
CA GLY A 782 12.26 10.67 -27.58
C GLY A 782 12.31 9.72 -28.77
N VAL A 783 13.52 9.47 -29.27
CA VAL A 783 13.80 8.52 -30.35
C VAL A 783 15.04 7.71 -29.97
N ASP A 784 14.91 6.38 -29.96
CA ASP A 784 16.05 5.45 -29.83
C ASP A 784 16.29 4.66 -31.12
N VAL A 785 17.57 4.37 -31.39
CA VAL A 785 18.04 3.54 -32.51
C VAL A 785 19.20 2.68 -32.04
N ASN A 786 19.16 1.39 -32.35
CA ASN A 786 20.10 0.39 -31.83
C ASN A 786 20.41 -0.63 -32.93
N HIS A 787 21.66 -1.04 -33.03
CA HIS A 787 22.08 -2.23 -33.78
C HIS A 787 22.63 -3.25 -32.79
N VAL A 788 21.96 -4.39 -32.67
CA VAL A 788 22.24 -5.39 -31.63
C VAL A 788 22.43 -6.79 -32.21
N GLN A 789 23.29 -7.56 -31.55
CA GLN A 789 23.60 -8.96 -31.86
C GLN A 789 23.33 -9.82 -30.61
N GLN A 790 22.73 -10.99 -30.84
CA GLN A 790 22.34 -11.91 -29.77
C GLN A 790 23.59 -12.51 -29.09
N ARG A 791 23.58 -12.61 -27.76
CA ARG A 791 24.72 -13.07 -26.94
C ARG A 791 24.76 -14.58 -26.77
N SER A 792 25.91 -15.15 -26.40
CA SER A 792 26.02 -16.56 -26.00
C SER A 792 25.05 -16.89 -24.86
N PHE A 793 24.54 -18.13 -24.81
CA PHE A 793 23.65 -18.55 -23.71
C PHE A 793 24.36 -18.57 -22.34
N ALA A 794 25.69 -18.62 -22.32
CA ALA A 794 26.48 -18.52 -21.09
C ALA A 794 26.49 -17.09 -20.50
N GLN A 795 26.04 -16.08 -21.26
CA GLN A 795 26.09 -14.66 -20.90
C GLN A 795 27.52 -14.19 -20.57
N ASP A 796 28.49 -14.69 -21.34
CA ASP A 796 29.87 -14.20 -21.36
C ASP A 796 30.04 -13.11 -22.44
N LEU A 797 31.27 -12.94 -22.96
CA LEU A 797 31.59 -12.01 -24.05
C LEU A 797 31.28 -12.56 -25.46
N GLY A 798 30.81 -13.81 -25.56
CA GLY A 798 30.51 -14.48 -26.83
C GLY A 798 29.19 -14.00 -27.46
N LEU A 799 29.12 -14.08 -28.79
CA LEU A 799 27.98 -13.67 -29.61
C LEU A 799 27.45 -14.84 -30.46
N ARG A 800 26.23 -14.69 -30.98
CA ARG A 800 25.52 -15.60 -31.88
C ARG A 800 25.23 -14.90 -33.20
N ASP A 801 24.92 -15.65 -34.25
CA ASP A 801 24.80 -15.12 -35.62
C ASP A 801 23.59 -14.19 -35.85
N TYR A 802 22.61 -14.17 -34.94
CA TYR A 802 21.43 -13.31 -35.08
C TYR A 802 21.72 -11.86 -34.68
N ALA A 803 21.54 -10.94 -35.62
CA ALA A 803 21.60 -9.50 -35.41
C ALA A 803 20.34 -8.80 -35.91
N ALA A 804 19.97 -7.69 -35.28
CA ALA A 804 18.76 -6.92 -35.57
C ALA A 804 18.96 -5.42 -35.29
N ASP A 805 18.47 -4.57 -36.19
CA ASP A 805 18.27 -3.15 -35.89
C ASP A 805 16.89 -2.96 -35.22
N THR A 806 16.85 -2.25 -34.10
CA THR A 806 15.64 -2.02 -33.29
C THR A 806 15.62 -0.57 -32.81
N GLY A 807 14.45 0.06 -32.77
CA GLY A 807 14.37 1.51 -32.51
C GLY A 807 12.96 2.06 -32.51
N HIS A 808 12.69 3.03 -31.64
CA HIS A 808 11.35 3.54 -31.34
C HIS A 808 11.30 5.07 -31.23
N ALA A 809 10.26 5.67 -31.80
CA ALA A 809 9.80 7.01 -31.44
C ALA A 809 8.80 6.89 -30.29
N THR A 810 9.06 7.57 -29.17
CA THR A 810 8.29 7.47 -27.92
C THR A 810 7.72 8.82 -27.50
N LEU A 811 6.39 8.90 -27.38
CA LEU A 811 5.68 9.98 -26.73
C LEU A 811 5.37 9.59 -25.27
N TYR A 812 5.77 10.45 -24.34
CA TYR A 812 5.40 10.37 -22.93
C TYR A 812 4.43 11.52 -22.61
N TRP A 813 3.28 11.20 -22.03
CA TRP A 813 2.23 12.16 -21.68
C TRP A 813 1.76 11.98 -20.24
N ASP A 814 2.04 12.96 -19.39
CA ASP A 814 1.33 13.19 -18.12
C ASP A 814 -0.03 13.84 -18.44
N THR A 815 -1.10 13.07 -18.30
CA THR A 815 -2.47 13.55 -18.55
C THR A 815 -2.88 14.64 -17.57
N GLY A 816 -2.31 14.66 -16.36
CA GLY A 816 -2.78 15.43 -15.22
C GLY A 816 -4.20 15.07 -14.75
N TRP A 817 -4.65 13.85 -15.06
CA TRP A 817 -5.87 13.24 -14.51
C TRP A 817 -5.48 12.00 -13.73
N ASN A 818 -5.79 11.97 -12.43
CA ASN A 818 -5.42 10.88 -11.50
C ASN A 818 -3.95 10.43 -11.64
N ASP A 819 -3.02 11.38 -11.84
CA ASP A 819 -1.59 11.17 -12.10
C ASP A 819 -1.27 10.05 -13.13
N LEU A 820 -2.15 9.86 -14.12
CA LEU A 820 -2.02 8.84 -15.15
C LEU A 820 -1.03 9.29 -16.23
N GLN A 821 0.01 8.49 -16.42
CA GLN A 821 1.00 8.63 -17.49
C GLN A 821 0.70 7.65 -18.63
N LEU A 822 0.65 8.15 -19.86
CA LEU A 822 0.70 7.36 -21.09
C LEU A 822 2.13 7.39 -21.65
N LYS A 823 2.66 6.22 -22.00
CA LYS A 823 3.86 6.03 -22.83
C LYS A 823 3.42 5.31 -24.10
N LEU A 824 3.37 6.06 -25.21
CA LEU A 824 3.03 5.57 -26.54
C LEU A 824 4.32 5.49 -27.35
N SER A 825 4.67 4.31 -27.88
CA SER A 825 5.92 4.17 -28.66
C SER A 825 5.74 3.31 -29.89
N ALA A 826 6.16 3.84 -31.04
CA ALA A 826 6.04 3.23 -32.35
C ALA A 826 7.44 3.01 -32.96
N GLY A 827 7.68 1.85 -33.56
CA GLY A 827 9.03 1.48 -33.98
C GLY A 827 9.18 0.10 -34.58
N LYS A 828 10.43 -0.35 -34.66
CA LYS A 828 10.86 -1.70 -35.06
C LYS A 828 11.40 -2.45 -33.83
N TYR A 829 10.99 -3.70 -33.69
CA TYR A 829 11.22 -4.57 -32.54
C TYR A 829 12.31 -5.62 -32.84
N LEU A 830 12.75 -6.36 -31.81
CA LEU A 830 13.89 -7.28 -31.90
C LEU A 830 13.72 -8.39 -32.92
N ALA A 831 12.52 -8.94 -33.12
CA ALA A 831 12.24 -9.98 -34.13
C ALA A 831 12.16 -9.42 -35.56
N GLY A 832 12.36 -8.11 -35.75
CA GLY A 832 12.32 -7.42 -37.03
C GLY A 832 10.94 -6.84 -37.40
N ASP A 833 9.91 -7.11 -36.61
CA ASP A 833 8.55 -6.62 -36.79
C ASP A 833 8.40 -5.12 -36.43
N THR A 834 7.33 -4.49 -36.92
CA THR A 834 7.05 -3.06 -36.74
C THR A 834 5.65 -2.82 -36.18
N GLY A 835 5.50 -1.83 -35.30
CA GLY A 835 4.24 -1.60 -34.60
C GLY A 835 4.31 -0.63 -33.42
N VAL A 836 3.33 -0.73 -32.54
CA VAL A 836 3.07 0.25 -31.46
C VAL A 836 2.84 -0.45 -30.12
N THR A 837 3.51 0.03 -29.07
CA THR A 837 3.18 -0.28 -27.67
C THR A 837 2.46 0.92 -27.05
N VAL A 838 1.37 0.62 -26.34
CA VAL A 838 0.68 1.51 -25.41
C VAL A 838 1.01 1.01 -24.00
N ASP A 839 1.56 1.87 -23.15
CA ASP A 839 1.84 1.62 -21.73
C ASP A 839 1.15 2.73 -20.90
N LEU A 840 0.30 2.33 -19.94
CA LEU A 840 -0.49 3.19 -19.08
C LEU A 840 -0.11 2.94 -17.62
N LYS A 841 0.28 3.99 -16.89
CA LYS A 841 0.78 3.88 -15.51
C LYS A 841 0.15 4.92 -14.59
N ARG A 842 -0.46 4.47 -13.49
CA ARG A 842 -0.83 5.27 -12.32
C ARG A 842 0.33 5.24 -11.35
N THR A 843 0.79 6.40 -10.88
CA THR A 843 1.71 6.50 -9.73
C THR A 843 1.00 7.21 -8.58
N TYR A 844 1.13 6.68 -7.36
CA TYR A 844 0.56 7.25 -6.14
C TYR A 844 1.55 8.20 -5.44
N SER A 845 1.08 8.93 -4.42
CA SER A 845 1.90 9.88 -3.64
C SER A 845 3.07 9.24 -2.88
N ASN A 846 3.03 7.93 -2.59
CA ASN A 846 4.15 7.17 -2.02
C ASN A 846 5.09 6.57 -3.09
N GLY A 847 4.98 6.98 -4.35
CA GLY A 847 5.83 6.51 -5.46
C GLY A 847 5.51 5.10 -5.95
N VAL A 848 4.63 4.36 -5.27
CA VAL A 848 4.14 3.05 -5.76
C VAL A 848 3.38 3.28 -7.06
N SER A 849 3.66 2.45 -8.06
CA SER A 849 3.08 2.56 -9.40
C SER A 849 2.40 1.26 -9.81
N VAL A 850 1.26 1.37 -10.48
CA VAL A 850 0.52 0.27 -11.11
C VAL A 850 0.37 0.60 -12.58
N GLY A 851 0.71 -0.34 -13.47
CA GLY A 851 0.65 -0.11 -14.91
C GLY A 851 0.28 -1.34 -15.74
N ALA A 852 -0.03 -1.08 -17.00
CA ALA A 852 -0.47 -2.07 -17.97
C ALA A 852 0.06 -1.69 -19.36
N TRP A 853 0.55 -2.68 -20.13
CA TRP A 853 0.96 -2.46 -21.52
C TRP A 853 0.29 -3.43 -22.49
N ALA A 854 0.21 -2.99 -23.75
CA ALA A 854 -0.17 -3.81 -24.90
C ALA A 854 0.63 -3.37 -26.14
N THR A 855 1.22 -4.32 -26.85
CA THR A 855 2.02 -4.11 -28.05
C THR A 855 1.37 -4.81 -29.23
N LYS A 856 1.03 -4.06 -30.30
CA LYS A 856 0.55 -4.64 -31.56
C LYS A 856 1.47 -4.28 -32.73
N THR A 857 1.92 -5.30 -33.44
CA THR A 857 2.82 -5.20 -34.59
C THR A 857 2.18 -5.80 -35.85
N ASN A 858 2.89 -5.72 -36.98
CA ASN A 858 2.46 -6.23 -38.28
C ASN A 858 2.44 -7.77 -38.39
N VAL A 859 2.78 -8.49 -37.31
CA VAL A 859 2.75 -9.96 -37.22
C VAL A 859 1.31 -10.47 -37.07
N SER A 860 0.96 -11.55 -37.79
CA SER A 860 -0.36 -12.22 -37.65
C SER A 860 -0.49 -12.97 -36.31
N ALA A 861 -1.71 -13.29 -35.89
CA ALA A 861 -1.92 -14.10 -34.68
C ALA A 861 -1.22 -15.46 -34.77
N ASP A 862 -1.27 -16.12 -35.93
CA ASP A 862 -0.65 -17.43 -36.17
C ASP A 862 0.89 -17.39 -36.15
N GLN A 863 1.49 -16.28 -36.60
CA GLN A 863 2.94 -16.06 -36.53
C GLN A 863 3.40 -15.68 -35.12
N PHE A 864 2.58 -14.95 -34.38
CA PHE A 864 2.83 -14.62 -32.97
C PHE A 864 2.69 -15.86 -32.06
N GLY A 865 1.77 -16.75 -32.41
CA GLY A 865 1.38 -17.91 -31.61
C GLY A 865 0.49 -17.51 -30.43
N GLU A 866 0.46 -18.38 -29.42
CA GLU A 866 -0.40 -18.24 -28.25
C GLU A 866 -0.24 -16.88 -27.56
N GLY A 867 -1.36 -16.16 -27.42
CA GLY A 867 -1.41 -14.80 -26.92
C GLY A 867 -1.80 -13.75 -27.98
N SER A 868 -1.59 -14.02 -29.27
CA SER A 868 -1.88 -13.18 -30.46
C SER A 868 -1.25 -11.78 -30.54
N PHE A 869 -0.79 -11.22 -29.41
CA PHE A 869 -0.05 -9.97 -29.25
C PHE A 869 0.52 -9.83 -27.82
N ASP A 870 1.60 -9.08 -27.65
CA ASP A 870 2.26 -8.86 -26.35
C ASP A 870 1.44 -7.92 -25.45
N LYS A 871 1.41 -8.22 -24.15
CA LYS A 871 0.64 -7.52 -23.12
C LYS A 871 1.02 -7.97 -21.72
N GLY A 872 0.76 -7.11 -20.74
CA GLY A 872 0.83 -7.50 -19.33
C GLY A 872 0.50 -6.37 -18.36
N LEU A 873 0.59 -6.71 -17.08
CA LEU A 873 0.40 -5.81 -15.94
C LEU A 873 1.70 -5.74 -15.13
N TYR A 874 1.95 -4.61 -14.48
CA TYR A 874 3.09 -4.47 -13.56
C TYR A 874 2.76 -3.61 -12.34
N VAL A 875 3.45 -3.88 -11.24
CA VAL A 875 3.45 -3.05 -10.03
C VAL A 875 4.89 -2.79 -9.62
N THR A 876 5.25 -1.51 -9.53
CA THR A 876 6.56 -1.05 -9.10
C THR A 876 6.45 -0.42 -7.71
N VAL A 877 7.13 -0.99 -6.72
CA VAL A 877 7.11 -0.56 -5.32
C VAL A 877 8.51 -0.07 -4.94
N PRO A 878 8.71 1.20 -4.58
CA PRO A 878 9.98 1.65 -4.03
C PRO A 878 10.34 0.86 -2.77
N PHE A 879 11.58 0.37 -2.65
CA PHE A 879 12.06 -0.16 -1.37
C PHE A 879 12.05 0.92 -0.28
N ASP A 880 12.10 2.20 -0.67
CA ASP A 880 11.90 3.31 0.27
C ASP A 880 10.48 3.32 0.91
N ALA A 881 9.47 2.67 0.31
CA ALA A 881 8.16 2.45 0.95
C ALA A 881 8.13 1.23 1.90
N LEU A 882 8.97 0.22 1.66
CA LEU A 882 8.91 -1.10 2.32
C LEU A 882 9.97 -1.31 3.42
N LEU A 883 11.12 -0.64 3.35
CA LEU A 883 12.26 -0.92 4.22
C LEU A 883 12.39 0.10 5.37
N PRO A 884 12.76 -0.36 6.59
CA PRO A 884 13.01 0.52 7.74
C PRO A 884 14.32 1.30 7.65
N ARG A 885 15.12 1.06 6.60
CA ARG A 885 16.23 1.90 6.15
C ARG A 885 15.85 2.57 4.82
N SER A 886 16.42 3.74 4.57
CA SER A 886 16.42 4.39 3.27
C SER A 886 17.04 3.54 2.16
N SER A 887 16.44 3.55 0.98
CA SER A 887 16.95 2.81 -0.20
C SER A 887 16.48 3.46 -1.52
N GLU A 888 17.34 3.40 -2.54
CA GLU A 888 17.01 3.89 -3.89
C GLU A 888 16.32 2.85 -4.77
N GLY A 889 16.46 1.56 -4.43
CA GLY A 889 15.99 0.47 -5.27
C GLY A 889 14.46 0.37 -5.33
N THR A 890 13.96 -0.30 -6.35
CA THR A 890 12.53 -0.61 -6.51
C THR A 890 12.34 -2.12 -6.70
N ALA A 891 11.30 -2.68 -6.10
CA ALA A 891 10.77 -3.96 -6.53
C ALA A 891 9.87 -3.73 -7.75
N ASN A 892 10.10 -4.45 -8.84
CA ASN A 892 9.21 -4.47 -9.99
C ASN A 892 8.61 -5.87 -10.15
N ILE A 893 7.29 -5.98 -10.03
CA ILE A 893 6.57 -7.24 -10.18
C ILE A 893 5.78 -7.17 -11.48
N VAL A 894 6.10 -8.08 -12.41
CA VAL A 894 5.60 -8.06 -13.79
C VAL A 894 4.84 -9.35 -14.09
N TRP A 895 3.66 -9.22 -14.70
CA TRP A 895 2.78 -10.32 -15.07
C TRP A 895 2.38 -10.20 -16.55
N ALA A 896 3.13 -10.91 -17.40
CA ALA A 896 2.76 -11.16 -18.80
C ALA A 896 2.14 -12.57 -18.93
N PRO A 897 1.05 -12.79 -19.70
CA PRO A 897 0.45 -14.12 -19.84
C PRO A 897 1.40 -15.16 -20.46
N LEU A 898 2.11 -14.77 -21.52
CA LEU A 898 3.21 -15.53 -22.12
C LEU A 898 4.27 -14.56 -22.68
N THR A 899 5.54 -14.87 -22.45
CA THR A 899 6.64 -14.19 -23.16
C THR A 899 6.76 -14.74 -24.57
N ARG A 900 6.54 -13.92 -25.59
CA ARG A 900 6.65 -14.25 -27.02
C ARG A 900 7.70 -13.36 -27.70
N ASP A 901 8.04 -13.67 -28.94
CA ASP A 901 9.12 -13.00 -29.68
C ASP A 901 8.69 -11.72 -30.42
N GLY A 902 7.45 -11.65 -30.89
CA GLY A 902 6.90 -10.46 -31.55
C GLY A 902 6.65 -9.33 -30.56
N GLY A 903 6.83 -8.07 -30.97
CA GLY A 903 6.72 -6.92 -30.08
C GLY A 903 7.80 -6.84 -28.99
N ALA A 904 8.82 -7.72 -29.02
CA ALA A 904 9.89 -7.72 -28.04
C ALA A 904 10.83 -6.52 -28.22
N ARG A 905 11.02 -5.73 -27.17
CA ARG A 905 11.97 -4.60 -27.15
C ARG A 905 13.30 -4.99 -26.54
N LEU A 906 14.36 -4.29 -26.96
CA LEU A 906 15.63 -4.23 -26.25
C LEU A 906 15.38 -3.61 -24.87
N ASP A 907 15.87 -4.25 -23.80
CA ASP A 907 15.89 -3.62 -22.49
C ASP A 907 17.08 -2.65 -22.42
N ARG A 908 16.86 -1.44 -21.90
CA ARG A 908 17.82 -0.33 -21.95
C ARG A 908 18.07 0.19 -20.54
N ARG A 909 19.15 -0.29 -19.90
CA ARG A 909 19.48 0.00 -18.48
C ARG A 909 19.48 1.49 -18.14
N PHE A 910 19.94 2.34 -19.05
CA PHE A 910 19.98 3.78 -18.88
C PHE A 910 19.17 4.45 -20.00
N THR A 911 17.96 4.92 -19.69
CA THR A 911 17.17 5.76 -20.63
C THR A 911 17.29 7.23 -20.25
N LEU A 912 17.29 8.11 -21.24
CA LEU A 912 17.25 9.56 -21.00
C LEU A 912 15.97 9.99 -20.28
N PHE A 913 14.87 9.24 -20.39
CA PHE A 913 13.63 9.58 -19.69
C PHE A 913 13.73 9.30 -18.18
N ASP A 914 14.50 8.31 -17.77
CA ASP A 914 14.71 8.01 -16.36
C ASP A 914 15.83 8.90 -15.79
N LEU A 915 16.95 9.05 -16.49
CA LEU A 915 18.04 9.97 -16.11
C LEU A 915 17.62 11.46 -16.02
N THR A 916 16.51 11.86 -16.66
CA THR A 916 15.97 13.23 -16.54
C THR A 916 14.75 13.33 -15.63
N ARG A 917 14.43 12.29 -14.84
CA ARG A 917 13.21 12.19 -14.01
C ARG A 917 12.95 13.39 -13.09
N GLN A 918 14.01 14.01 -12.56
CA GLN A 918 13.94 15.23 -11.73
C GLN A 918 13.22 16.41 -12.42
N ARG A 919 13.15 16.43 -13.76
CA ARG A 919 12.42 17.45 -14.55
C ARG A 919 10.90 17.25 -14.58
N SER A 920 10.40 16.15 -14.00
CA SER A 920 8.98 15.86 -13.85
C SER A 920 8.33 16.77 -12.80
N ARG A 921 7.04 17.11 -13.01
CA ARG A 921 6.20 17.77 -11.99
C ARG A 921 6.10 16.97 -10.69
N GLN A 922 6.15 15.64 -10.79
CA GLN A 922 5.92 14.71 -9.69
C GLN A 922 7.19 14.42 -8.86
N ALA A 923 8.39 14.76 -9.35
CA ALA A 923 9.66 14.34 -8.77
C ALA A 923 9.88 14.78 -7.30
N PHE A 924 9.28 15.91 -6.91
CA PHE A 924 9.34 16.46 -5.54
C PHE A 924 8.04 16.20 -4.74
N GLY A 925 7.06 15.53 -5.36
CA GLY A 925 5.77 15.22 -4.75
C GLY A 925 5.74 13.92 -3.95
N PHE A 926 6.65 12.98 -4.26
CA PHE A 926 6.65 11.66 -3.61
C PHE A 926 7.14 11.72 -2.16
N GLN A 927 6.36 11.16 -1.24
CA GLN A 927 6.67 11.06 0.20
C GLN A 927 6.11 9.76 0.76
N ALA A 928 6.78 9.17 1.75
CA ALA A 928 6.22 8.04 2.49
C ALA A 928 4.83 8.40 3.08
N SER A 929 3.87 7.49 2.93
CA SER A 929 2.55 7.59 3.56
C SER A 929 2.72 7.76 5.08
N ARG A 930 2.20 8.87 5.63
CA ARG A 930 2.42 9.22 7.04
C ARG A 930 1.43 8.51 7.95
N VAL A 931 1.76 7.27 8.32
CA VAL A 931 1.12 6.60 9.45
C VAL A 931 1.27 7.48 10.69
N ASP A 932 0.14 7.83 11.31
CA ASP A 932 -0.01 8.53 12.60
C ASP A 932 0.94 9.71 12.88
N THR A 933 0.95 10.69 11.97
CA THR A 933 1.25 12.07 12.37
C THR A 933 -0.07 12.79 12.69
N PRO A 934 -0.26 13.35 13.90
CA PRO A 934 -1.32 14.30 14.17
C PRO A 934 -1.23 15.47 13.19
N GLN A 935 -2.26 15.57 12.35
CA GLN A 935 -2.35 16.52 11.25
C GLN A 935 -2.86 17.88 11.72
N THR A 936 -2.23 18.93 11.20
CA THR A 936 -2.51 20.34 11.51
C THR A 936 -3.74 20.86 10.75
N ALA A 937 -4.07 22.13 10.97
CA ALA A 937 -4.98 22.89 10.11
C ALA A 937 -4.55 22.89 8.62
N GLU A 938 -3.25 22.80 8.32
CA GLU A 938 -2.73 22.84 6.94
C GLU A 938 -3.06 21.56 6.17
N ASP A 939 -3.00 20.41 6.84
CA ASP A 939 -3.19 19.09 6.24
C ASP A 939 -4.66 18.79 5.91
N ARG A 940 -5.62 19.53 6.51
CA ARG A 940 -7.04 19.12 6.63
C ARG A 940 -8.04 20.00 5.88
N SER A 941 -7.65 20.49 4.70
CA SER A 941 -8.61 20.99 3.72
C SER A 941 -9.39 19.86 3.01
N TYR A 942 -8.97 18.59 3.13
CA TYR A 942 -9.58 17.44 2.43
C TYR A 942 -9.77 16.23 3.36
N VAL A 943 -10.64 15.30 2.95
CA VAL A 943 -11.09 14.15 3.73
C VAL A 943 -10.39 12.88 3.26
N LEU A 944 -9.85 12.05 4.17
CA LEU A 944 -10.11 10.60 4.22
C LEU A 944 -9.42 9.88 5.41
N ALA A 945 -9.89 8.65 5.64
CA ALA A 945 -9.32 7.49 6.36
C ALA A 945 -8.48 7.67 7.65
N GLN A 946 -8.79 6.84 8.65
CA GLN A 946 -7.78 6.38 9.61
C GLN A 946 -7.01 5.22 8.97
N PRO A 947 -5.67 5.23 8.90
CA PRO A 947 -4.91 4.04 8.55
C PRO A 947 -4.99 3.02 9.69
N THR A 948 -5.12 1.74 9.36
CA THR A 948 -4.80 0.63 10.27
C THR A 948 -3.52 -0.03 9.79
N GLU A 949 -2.61 -0.40 10.70
CA GLU A 949 -1.34 -1.05 10.32
C GLU A 949 -1.59 -2.29 9.47
N GLY A 950 -1.10 -2.28 8.22
CA GLY A 950 -1.24 -3.38 7.27
C GLY A 950 -0.64 -4.69 7.76
N VAL A 951 -0.98 -5.78 7.06
CA VAL A 951 -0.37 -7.09 7.36
C VAL A 951 1.12 -7.06 6.98
N PHE A 952 1.47 -6.39 5.87
CA PHE A 952 2.87 -6.26 5.47
C PHE A 952 3.70 -5.42 6.44
N SER A 953 3.15 -4.34 7.04
CA SER A 953 3.89 -3.56 8.04
C SER A 953 4.07 -4.31 9.35
N ARG A 954 3.09 -5.10 9.80
CA ARG A 954 3.22 -5.94 11.00
C ARG A 954 4.07 -7.19 10.81
N LEU A 955 4.16 -7.72 9.58
CA LEU A 955 5.20 -8.69 9.23
C LEU A 955 6.59 -8.04 9.22
N ALA A 956 6.74 -6.83 8.70
CA ALA A 956 8.02 -6.11 8.75
C ALA A 956 8.48 -5.82 10.18
N THR A 957 7.60 -5.43 11.12
CA THR A 957 7.99 -5.15 12.52
C THR A 957 8.40 -6.39 13.30
N SER A 958 7.62 -7.47 13.32
CA SER A 958 8.06 -8.72 13.98
C SER A 958 9.24 -9.38 13.25
N GLY A 959 9.36 -9.18 11.93
CA GLY A 959 10.55 -9.60 11.17
C GLY A 959 11.81 -8.86 11.60
N ASN A 960 11.72 -7.55 11.87
CA ASN A 960 12.81 -6.77 12.44
C ASN A 960 13.16 -7.23 13.87
N TYR A 961 12.15 -7.53 14.71
CA TYR A 961 12.38 -8.05 16.06
C TYR A 961 13.08 -9.41 16.06
N LEU A 962 12.66 -10.33 15.19
CA LEU A 962 13.34 -11.61 14.99
C LEU A 962 14.77 -11.39 14.47
N GLY A 963 14.97 -10.48 13.52
CA GLY A 963 16.28 -10.15 12.95
C GLY A 963 17.29 -9.63 13.97
N THR A 964 16.88 -8.70 14.86
CA THR A 964 17.76 -8.19 15.92
C THR A 964 18.02 -9.25 16.99
N ARG A 965 16.98 -9.95 17.47
CA ARG A 965 17.13 -11.03 18.45
C ARG A 965 18.03 -12.18 17.95
N LEU A 966 18.02 -12.48 16.65
CA LEU A 966 18.90 -13.49 16.03
C LEU A 966 20.37 -13.03 15.96
N ALA A 967 20.63 -11.73 15.77
CA ALA A 967 21.98 -11.18 15.79
C ALA A 967 22.61 -11.19 17.20
N ASP A 968 21.79 -11.06 18.24
CA ASP A 968 22.22 -11.09 19.66
C ASP A 968 22.48 -12.50 20.21
N VAL A 969 22.24 -13.58 19.45
CA VAL A 969 22.41 -14.97 19.92
C VAL A 969 23.89 -15.30 20.18
N PRO A 970 24.29 -15.65 21.42
CA PRO A 970 25.68 -15.97 21.73
C PRO A 970 26.24 -17.13 20.90
N GLN A 971 27.51 -17.05 20.50
CA GLN A 971 28.17 -18.12 19.73
C GLN A 971 28.13 -19.49 20.43
N SER A 972 28.14 -19.53 21.76
CA SER A 972 27.94 -20.75 22.56
C SER A 972 26.62 -21.46 22.28
N SER A 973 25.53 -20.72 22.02
CA SER A 973 24.23 -21.31 21.66
C SER A 973 24.29 -22.01 20.30
N TRP A 974 24.99 -21.44 19.32
CA TRP A 974 25.20 -22.07 18.02
C TRP A 974 26.06 -23.34 18.12
N TRP A 975 27.09 -23.36 18.99
CA TRP A 975 27.85 -24.58 19.28
C TRP A 975 27.02 -25.66 19.98
N LEU A 976 26.13 -25.29 20.91
CA LEU A 976 25.20 -26.22 21.56
C LEU A 976 24.17 -26.81 20.58
N LEU A 977 23.62 -25.98 19.68
CA LEU A 977 22.74 -26.44 18.59
C LEU A 977 23.47 -27.40 17.65
N GLY A 978 24.68 -27.06 17.20
CA GLY A 978 25.52 -27.95 16.39
C GLY A 978 25.84 -29.27 17.09
N GLY A 979 26.18 -29.23 18.38
CA GLY A 979 26.42 -30.41 19.19
C GLY A 979 25.18 -31.31 19.33
N ALA A 980 24.00 -30.75 19.56
CA ALA A 980 22.74 -31.50 19.64
C ALA A 980 22.39 -32.18 18.30
N LEU A 981 22.68 -31.52 17.16
CA LEU A 981 22.49 -32.09 15.82
C LEU A 981 23.49 -33.21 15.50
N LEU A 982 24.76 -33.05 15.90
CA LEU A 982 25.80 -34.09 15.73
C LEU A 982 25.58 -35.32 16.63
N LEU A 983 25.03 -35.13 17.83
CA LEU A 983 24.67 -36.22 18.74
C LEU A 983 23.40 -36.94 18.27
N SER A 984 22.38 -36.22 17.82
CA SER A 984 21.15 -36.82 17.30
C SER A 984 21.37 -37.57 15.98
N SER A 985 22.33 -37.17 15.13
CA SER A 985 22.60 -37.90 13.88
C SER A 985 23.19 -39.30 14.10
N GLN A 986 23.74 -39.60 15.28
CA GLN A 986 24.17 -40.96 15.65
C GLN A 986 22.99 -41.94 15.78
N LEU A 987 21.76 -41.42 15.91
CA LEU A 987 20.53 -42.20 16.01
C LEU A 987 19.76 -42.29 14.68
N ASP A 988 20.25 -41.68 13.60
CA ASP A 988 19.56 -41.64 12.31
C ASP A 988 19.34 -43.05 11.72
N GLN A 989 20.37 -43.90 11.71
CA GLN A 989 20.26 -45.28 11.20
C GLN A 989 19.46 -46.19 12.17
N PRO A 990 19.74 -46.24 13.50
CA PRO A 990 18.91 -47.01 14.43
C PRO A 990 17.42 -46.64 14.43
N ALA A 991 17.07 -45.37 14.15
CA ALA A 991 15.69 -44.94 14.03
C ALA A 991 15.02 -45.43 12.74
N ASP A 992 15.75 -45.51 11.62
CA ASP A 992 15.21 -46.05 10.37
C ASP A 992 15.08 -47.58 10.39
N ASP A 993 16.07 -48.30 10.94
CA ASP A 993 16.01 -49.75 11.18
C ASP A 993 14.78 -50.12 12.05
N TRP A 994 14.51 -49.31 13.07
CA TRP A 994 13.31 -49.43 13.89
C TRP A 994 12.04 -49.11 13.08
N ALA A 995 12.02 -48.02 12.30
CA ALA A 995 10.85 -47.63 11.52
C ALA A 995 10.46 -48.70 10.50
N GLN A 996 11.42 -49.24 9.75
CA GLN A 996 11.21 -50.32 8.77
C GLN A 996 10.50 -51.55 9.36
N SER A 997 10.69 -51.83 10.65
CA SER A 997 10.10 -52.99 11.34
C SER A 997 8.75 -52.72 12.02
N HIS A 998 8.26 -51.47 12.05
CA HIS A 998 7.09 -51.06 12.85
C HIS A 998 5.97 -50.33 12.08
N GLN A 999 5.99 -50.31 10.75
CA GLN A 999 5.00 -49.59 9.91
C GLN A 999 3.59 -50.23 9.84
N GLN A 1000 3.16 -51.01 10.83
CA GLN A 1000 1.88 -51.73 10.83
C GLN A 1000 1.22 -51.78 12.21
N GLY A 1001 -0.12 -51.81 12.23
CA GLY A 1001 -0.93 -51.85 13.45
C GLY A 1001 -0.98 -50.52 14.20
N ALA A 1002 -1.34 -50.55 15.49
CA ALA A 1002 -1.67 -49.36 16.27
C ALA A 1002 -0.55 -48.30 16.38
N LEU A 1003 0.72 -48.65 16.12
CA LEU A 1003 1.83 -47.70 16.04
C LEU A 1003 1.76 -46.83 14.77
N HIS A 1004 1.31 -47.40 13.65
CA HIS A 1004 1.07 -46.70 12.39
C HIS A 1004 -0.12 -45.73 12.50
N ASP A 1005 -1.21 -46.15 13.16
CA ASP A 1005 -2.38 -45.28 13.40
C ASP A 1005 -1.99 -44.04 14.23
N ALA A 1006 -1.15 -44.23 15.26
CA ALA A 1006 -0.60 -43.13 16.06
C ALA A 1006 0.35 -42.22 15.24
N ALA A 1007 1.14 -42.80 14.33
CA ALA A 1007 2.00 -42.04 13.42
C ALA A 1007 1.20 -41.19 12.43
N GLN A 1008 0.11 -41.69 11.87
CA GLN A 1008 -0.79 -40.91 10.99
C GLN A 1008 -1.45 -39.74 11.73
N LEU A 1009 -1.81 -39.89 13.01
CA LEU A 1009 -2.31 -38.79 13.83
C LEU A 1009 -1.25 -37.69 13.99
N GLY A 1010 -0.01 -38.06 14.32
CA GLY A 1010 1.12 -37.14 14.41
C GLY A 1010 1.42 -36.42 13.08
N ASN A 1011 1.30 -37.13 11.96
CA ASN A 1011 1.55 -36.56 10.63
C ASN A 1011 0.57 -35.45 10.23
N ASN A 1012 -0.68 -35.50 10.69
CA ASN A 1012 -1.72 -34.50 10.44
C ASN A 1012 -1.72 -33.33 11.46
N LEU A 1013 -0.93 -33.44 12.54
CA LEU A 1013 -0.96 -32.49 13.66
C LEU A 1013 -0.77 -31.02 13.29
N PRO A 1014 0.14 -30.60 12.37
CA PRO A 1014 0.28 -29.18 12.05
C PRO A 1014 -1.02 -28.56 11.51
N ALA A 1015 -1.78 -29.31 10.70
CA ALA A 1015 -3.09 -28.89 10.22
C ALA A 1015 -4.12 -28.85 11.36
N ALA A 1016 -4.10 -29.82 12.28
CA ALA A 1016 -4.98 -29.82 13.45
C ALA A 1016 -4.72 -28.62 14.39
N VAL A 1017 -3.45 -28.29 14.65
CA VAL A 1017 -3.06 -27.11 15.46
C VAL A 1017 -3.38 -25.80 14.73
N ALA A 1018 -3.26 -25.76 13.41
CA ALA A 1018 -3.68 -24.60 12.61
C ALA A 1018 -5.20 -24.39 12.62
N VAL A 1019 -5.99 -25.46 12.43
CA VAL A 1019 -7.45 -25.42 12.54
C VAL A 1019 -7.89 -25.05 13.96
N TRP A 1020 -7.24 -25.59 14.99
CA TRP A 1020 -7.53 -25.24 16.38
C TRP A 1020 -7.15 -23.79 16.72
N SER A 1021 -6.01 -23.30 16.23
CA SER A 1021 -5.63 -21.88 16.36
C SER A 1021 -6.62 -20.98 15.64
N ALA A 1022 -7.03 -21.33 14.41
CA ALA A 1022 -8.05 -20.59 13.67
C ALA A 1022 -9.43 -20.63 14.36
N ALA A 1023 -9.80 -21.73 15.02
CA ALA A 1023 -10.98 -21.80 15.86
C ALA A 1023 -10.86 -20.89 17.10
N MET A 1024 -9.70 -20.86 17.76
CA MET A 1024 -9.45 -19.94 18.88
C MET A 1024 -9.40 -18.46 18.45
N LEU A 1025 -8.99 -18.17 17.22
CA LEU A 1025 -9.07 -16.82 16.64
C LEU A 1025 -10.51 -16.28 16.57
N THR A 1026 -11.54 -17.14 16.54
CA THR A 1026 -12.96 -16.71 16.57
C THR A 1026 -13.41 -16.16 17.93
N GLY A 1027 -12.58 -16.23 18.96
CA GLY A 1027 -12.91 -15.81 20.33
C GLY A 1027 -13.52 -16.91 21.21
N VAL A 1028 -13.68 -18.14 20.69
CA VAL A 1028 -14.22 -19.31 21.42
C VAL A 1028 -13.47 -19.62 22.74
N GLY A 1029 -12.18 -19.32 22.83
CA GLY A 1029 -11.38 -19.45 24.06
C GLY A 1029 -11.18 -18.16 24.87
N GLY A 1030 -11.90 -17.09 24.52
CA GLY A 1030 -11.69 -15.74 25.07
C GLY A 1030 -10.44 -15.03 24.53
N GLU A 1031 -10.28 -13.76 24.90
CA GLU A 1031 -9.24 -12.87 24.35
C GLU A 1031 -7.82 -13.45 24.52
N GLY A 1032 -7.50 -14.06 25.66
CA GLY A 1032 -6.19 -14.66 25.90
C GLY A 1032 -5.85 -15.80 24.92
N ALA A 1033 -6.81 -16.68 24.64
CA ALA A 1033 -6.60 -17.77 23.69
C ALA A 1033 -6.57 -17.28 22.24
N GLN A 1034 -7.41 -16.30 21.88
CA GLN A 1034 -7.37 -15.62 20.58
C GLN A 1034 -6.02 -14.92 20.36
N GLN A 1035 -5.47 -14.30 21.39
CA GLN A 1035 -4.16 -13.65 21.37
C GLN A 1035 -3.02 -14.65 21.18
N THR A 1036 -2.99 -15.74 21.94
CA THR A 1036 -2.00 -16.83 21.75
C THR A 1036 -2.14 -17.50 20.38
N ALA A 1037 -3.37 -17.66 19.87
CA ALA A 1037 -3.64 -18.23 18.56
C ALA A 1037 -3.05 -17.41 17.39
N PHE A 1038 -3.06 -16.08 17.49
CA PHE A 1038 -2.40 -15.23 16.50
C PHE A 1038 -0.88 -15.44 16.53
N THR A 1039 -0.26 -15.42 17.71
CA THR A 1039 1.18 -15.68 17.86
C THR A 1039 1.56 -17.10 17.39
N SER A 1040 0.71 -18.10 17.64
CA SER A 1040 0.85 -19.47 17.10
C SER A 1040 0.90 -19.49 15.57
N LEU A 1041 -0.10 -18.92 14.90
CA LEU A 1041 -0.18 -18.91 13.43
C LEU A 1041 0.95 -18.10 12.80
N GLN A 1042 1.33 -16.97 13.42
CA GLN A 1042 2.48 -16.15 13.02
C GLN A 1042 3.79 -16.93 13.16
N ALA A 1043 3.99 -17.64 14.29
CA ALA A 1043 5.16 -18.49 14.51
C ALA A 1043 5.21 -19.67 13.54
N GLY A 1044 4.07 -20.30 13.23
CA GLY A 1044 3.96 -21.33 12.19
C GLY A 1044 4.39 -20.82 10.81
N ALA A 1045 3.98 -19.61 10.43
CA ALA A 1045 4.39 -18.99 9.16
C ALA A 1045 5.90 -18.67 9.12
N TYR A 1046 6.46 -18.07 10.18
CA TYR A 1046 7.89 -17.80 10.25
C TYR A 1046 8.74 -19.08 10.30
N ALA A 1047 8.30 -20.11 11.03
CA ALA A 1047 8.99 -21.39 11.08
C ALA A 1047 8.90 -22.14 9.74
N LEU A 1048 7.79 -22.03 9.00
CA LEU A 1048 7.69 -22.56 7.64
C LEU A 1048 8.68 -21.84 6.70
N GLY A 1049 8.82 -20.51 6.80
CA GLY A 1049 9.81 -19.75 6.04
C GLY A 1049 11.25 -20.11 6.38
N ALA A 1050 11.59 -20.17 7.67
CA ALA A 1050 12.93 -20.56 8.13
C ALA A 1050 13.27 -22.02 7.78
N SER A 1051 12.30 -22.93 7.89
CA SER A 1051 12.46 -24.36 7.56
C SER A 1051 12.57 -24.58 6.05
N ALA A 1052 11.86 -23.80 5.22
CA ALA A 1052 12.04 -23.75 3.77
C ALA A 1052 13.45 -23.27 3.37
N LEU A 1053 13.94 -22.19 4.00
CA LEU A 1053 15.30 -21.69 3.77
C LEU A 1053 16.36 -22.74 4.13
N LEU A 1054 16.23 -23.40 5.28
CA LEU A 1054 17.16 -24.44 5.73
C LEU A 1054 17.10 -25.73 4.88
N ARG A 1055 15.95 -26.04 4.27
CA ARG A 1055 15.81 -27.16 3.32
C ARG A 1055 16.65 -26.96 2.07
N TYR A 1056 16.59 -25.76 1.51
CA TYR A 1056 17.35 -25.34 0.34
C TYR A 1056 18.87 -25.27 0.59
N THR A 1057 19.29 -24.91 1.80
CA THR A 1057 20.73 -24.85 2.15
C THR A 1057 21.35 -26.21 2.46
N VAL A 1058 20.59 -27.18 2.99
CA VAL A 1058 21.14 -28.48 3.40
C VAL A 1058 20.86 -29.59 2.39
N GLY A 1059 19.69 -29.62 1.73
CA GLY A 1059 19.41 -30.53 0.61
C GLY A 1059 19.61 -32.03 0.91
N ARG A 1060 19.34 -32.48 2.13
CA ARG A 1060 19.58 -33.85 2.61
C ARG A 1060 18.55 -34.83 2.03
N ALA A 1061 19.00 -35.99 1.56
CA ALA A 1061 18.11 -37.07 1.14
C ALA A 1061 17.33 -37.66 2.33
N ARG A 1062 16.16 -38.25 2.07
CA ARG A 1062 15.30 -38.91 3.08
C ARG A 1062 15.66 -40.37 3.30
N PRO A 1063 15.21 -41.00 4.41
CA PRO A 1063 15.38 -42.45 4.60
C PRO A 1063 14.69 -43.28 3.51
N ASN A 1064 13.48 -42.91 3.11
CA ASN A 1064 12.73 -43.58 2.04
C ASN A 1064 13.25 -43.32 0.60
N GLU A 1065 14.33 -42.55 0.44
CA GLU A 1065 15.04 -42.37 -0.85
C GLU A 1065 16.26 -43.31 -0.96
N GLU A 1066 16.55 -44.10 0.08
CA GLU A 1066 17.60 -45.14 0.17
C GLU A 1066 19.05 -44.68 -0.11
N MET A 1067 19.29 -43.38 -0.34
CA MET A 1067 20.63 -42.81 -0.53
C MET A 1067 21.45 -42.64 0.78
N GLY A 1068 20.86 -42.95 1.94
CA GLY A 1068 21.54 -42.98 3.24
C GLY A 1068 21.72 -41.62 3.93
N ALA A 1069 21.90 -41.65 5.25
CA ALA A 1069 21.84 -40.48 6.13
C ALA A 1069 22.90 -39.38 5.88
N HIS A 1070 23.94 -39.65 5.09
CA HIS A 1070 25.00 -38.70 4.73
C HIS A 1070 24.92 -38.22 3.28
N SER A 1071 23.85 -38.54 2.54
CA SER A 1071 23.62 -38.00 1.21
C SER A 1071 23.03 -36.58 1.31
N PHE A 1072 23.84 -35.59 0.93
CA PHE A 1072 23.47 -34.19 0.82
C PHE A 1072 23.56 -33.76 -0.65
N SER A 1073 22.41 -33.60 -1.30
CA SER A 1073 22.30 -33.10 -2.67
C SER A 1073 22.55 -31.58 -2.77
N GLY A 1074 22.51 -30.88 -1.63
CA GLY A 1074 22.80 -29.46 -1.51
C GLY A 1074 21.85 -28.57 -2.31
N PHE A 1075 22.41 -27.52 -2.92
CA PHE A 1075 21.70 -26.42 -3.55
C PHE A 1075 21.06 -26.80 -4.93
N ASN A 1076 19.87 -27.43 -4.93
CA ASN A 1076 19.17 -27.85 -6.16
C ASN A 1076 17.62 -27.93 -6.01
N ALA A 1077 16.92 -28.28 -7.11
CA ALA A 1077 15.46 -28.38 -7.19
C ALA A 1077 14.80 -29.37 -6.20
N GLN A 1078 15.44 -30.50 -5.93
CA GLN A 1078 14.98 -31.55 -5.01
C GLN A 1078 15.18 -31.13 -3.54
N ALA A 1079 15.92 -30.05 -3.26
CA ALA A 1079 16.12 -29.55 -1.90
C ALA A 1079 14.80 -29.10 -1.21
N TRP A 1080 13.74 -28.76 -1.96
CA TRP A 1080 12.39 -28.60 -1.36
C TRP A 1080 11.87 -29.90 -0.73
N GLN A 1081 12.19 -31.04 -1.34
CA GLN A 1081 11.86 -32.36 -0.85
C GLN A 1081 12.79 -32.80 0.30
N SER A 1082 13.90 -32.10 0.56
CA SER A 1082 14.89 -32.39 1.62
C SER A 1082 14.31 -32.93 2.93
N GLY A 1083 14.99 -33.90 3.52
CA GLY A 1083 14.76 -34.34 4.89
C GLY A 1083 15.02 -33.21 5.90
N PHE A 1084 16.18 -32.56 5.80
CA PHE A 1084 16.63 -31.62 6.81
C PHE A 1084 16.15 -30.17 6.55
N PRO A 1085 15.61 -29.46 7.55
CA PRO A 1085 14.92 -29.95 8.75
C PRO A 1085 13.46 -30.34 8.45
N SER A 1086 12.80 -31.07 9.36
CA SER A 1086 11.42 -31.49 9.16
C SER A 1086 10.42 -30.33 9.29
N ASN A 1087 9.82 -29.89 8.18
CA ASN A 1087 8.80 -28.81 8.14
C ASN A 1087 7.63 -29.08 9.10
N HIS A 1088 7.15 -30.33 9.16
CA HIS A 1088 6.01 -30.68 9.99
C HIS A 1088 6.31 -30.55 11.48
N VAL A 1089 7.53 -30.90 11.90
CA VAL A 1089 7.96 -30.75 13.30
C VAL A 1089 8.28 -29.29 13.62
N ALA A 1090 8.90 -28.55 12.69
CA ALA A 1090 9.16 -27.12 12.85
C ALA A 1090 7.87 -26.30 13.01
N VAL A 1091 6.89 -26.53 12.14
CA VAL A 1091 5.59 -25.84 12.22
C VAL A 1091 4.80 -26.31 13.44
N ALA A 1092 4.71 -27.62 13.73
CA ALA A 1092 4.03 -28.10 14.94
C ALA A 1092 4.63 -27.51 16.21
N MET A 1093 5.96 -27.49 16.34
CA MET A 1093 6.64 -26.93 17.50
C MET A 1093 6.43 -25.42 17.60
N ALA A 1094 6.62 -24.67 16.50
CA ALA A 1094 6.44 -23.21 16.49
C ALA A 1094 5.02 -22.77 16.84
N MET A 1095 4.01 -23.51 16.39
CA MET A 1095 2.61 -23.21 16.71
C MET A 1095 2.24 -23.60 18.15
N VAL A 1096 2.84 -24.68 18.68
CA VAL A 1096 2.58 -25.15 20.06
C VAL A 1096 3.35 -24.35 21.11
N THR A 1097 4.58 -23.89 20.84
CA THR A 1097 5.41 -23.16 21.83
C THR A 1097 4.72 -21.94 22.44
N PRO A 1098 4.03 -21.06 21.69
CA PRO A 1098 3.27 -19.95 22.29
C PRO A 1098 2.23 -20.41 23.30
N TYR A 1099 1.49 -21.50 23.04
CA TYR A 1099 0.54 -22.05 24.01
C TYR A 1099 1.22 -22.70 25.21
N ALA A 1100 2.31 -23.43 24.98
CA ALA A 1100 3.08 -24.07 26.05
C ALA A 1100 3.74 -23.05 26.98
N LYS A 1101 4.23 -21.90 26.46
CA LYS A 1101 4.83 -20.81 27.25
C LYS A 1101 3.80 -19.89 27.88
N LEU A 1102 2.84 -19.36 27.11
CA LEU A 1102 1.91 -18.31 27.59
C LEU A 1102 0.79 -18.86 28.51
N HIS A 1103 0.64 -20.18 28.61
CA HIS A 1103 -0.31 -20.85 29.51
C HIS A 1103 0.35 -21.91 30.42
N ASP A 1104 1.67 -21.78 30.68
CA ASP A 1104 2.49 -22.67 31.52
C ASP A 1104 2.12 -24.17 31.38
N SER A 1105 2.09 -24.62 30.13
CA SER A 1105 1.55 -25.92 29.72
C SER A 1105 2.60 -26.73 28.97
N PRO A 1106 3.75 -27.08 29.60
CA PRO A 1106 4.85 -27.79 28.96
C PRO A 1106 4.47 -29.20 28.48
N TRP A 1107 3.40 -29.79 29.02
CA TRP A 1107 2.84 -31.06 28.56
C TRP A 1107 2.38 -31.01 27.08
N LEU A 1108 2.06 -29.83 26.55
CA LEU A 1108 1.72 -29.65 25.14
C LEU A 1108 2.87 -30.03 24.19
N TYR A 1109 4.13 -30.03 24.65
CA TYR A 1109 5.27 -30.48 23.84
C TYR A 1109 5.24 -31.99 23.47
N ALA A 1110 4.37 -32.78 24.12
CA ALA A 1110 4.05 -34.13 23.64
C ALA A 1110 3.44 -34.13 22.23
N LEU A 1111 2.75 -33.05 21.83
CA LEU A 1111 2.14 -32.92 20.50
C LEU A 1111 3.20 -32.86 19.38
N PRO A 1112 4.13 -31.88 19.32
CA PRO A 1112 5.19 -31.89 18.31
C PRO A 1112 6.13 -33.12 18.41
N ALA A 1113 6.22 -33.77 19.57
CA ALA A 1113 6.90 -35.07 19.68
C ALA A 1113 6.17 -36.20 18.92
N LEU A 1114 4.83 -36.24 18.95
CA LEU A 1114 4.04 -37.14 18.09
C LEU A 1114 4.20 -36.80 16.60
N ALA A 1115 4.33 -35.52 16.23
CA ALA A 1115 4.65 -35.14 14.86
C ALA A 1115 6.07 -35.57 14.43
N ALA A 1116 7.05 -35.55 15.34
CA ALA A 1116 8.38 -36.12 15.08
C ALA A 1116 8.29 -37.65 14.89
N TRP A 1117 7.60 -38.35 15.79
CA TRP A 1117 7.38 -39.80 15.72
C TRP A 1117 6.74 -40.22 14.39
N GLY A 1118 5.65 -39.56 13.97
CA GLY A 1118 4.99 -39.84 12.70
C GLY A 1118 5.85 -39.62 11.46
N ARG A 1119 6.83 -38.69 11.53
CA ARG A 1119 7.76 -38.43 10.43
C ARG A 1119 8.92 -39.42 10.37
N LEU A 1120 9.25 -40.06 11.50
CA LEU A 1120 10.25 -41.13 11.62
C LEU A 1120 9.66 -42.48 11.20
N GLU A 1121 8.53 -42.88 11.78
CA GLU A 1121 7.83 -44.13 11.44
C GLU A 1121 7.54 -44.21 9.94
N SER A 1122 7.06 -43.12 9.35
CA SER A 1122 6.73 -43.08 7.92
C SER A 1122 7.97 -42.89 7.02
N ARG A 1123 9.19 -43.09 7.55
CA ARG A 1123 10.50 -42.97 6.87
C ARG A 1123 10.71 -41.69 6.06
N ASN A 1124 10.03 -40.61 6.45
CA ASN A 1124 10.03 -39.33 5.72
C ASN A 1124 11.19 -38.41 6.13
N HIS A 1125 11.80 -38.66 7.30
CA HIS A 1125 12.79 -37.81 7.95
C HIS A 1125 13.73 -38.65 8.80
N TRP A 1126 15.01 -38.24 8.88
CA TRP A 1126 15.96 -38.80 9.85
C TRP A 1126 15.70 -38.27 11.26
N PHE A 1127 16.25 -38.92 12.28
CA PHE A 1127 16.07 -38.50 13.69
C PHE A 1127 16.55 -37.06 13.90
N SER A 1128 17.77 -36.75 13.46
CA SER A 1128 18.34 -35.40 13.49
C SER A 1128 17.57 -34.37 12.65
N ASP A 1129 16.86 -34.75 11.58
CA ASP A 1129 15.98 -33.82 10.83
C ASP A 1129 14.80 -33.35 11.68
N THR A 1130 14.24 -34.25 12.50
CA THR A 1130 13.12 -33.94 13.40
C THR A 1130 13.58 -33.13 14.61
N VAL A 1131 14.77 -33.43 15.17
CA VAL A 1131 15.42 -32.62 16.20
C VAL A 1131 15.73 -31.21 15.68
N ALA A 1132 16.25 -31.07 14.45
CA ALA A 1132 16.47 -29.78 13.82
C ALA A 1132 15.17 -28.99 13.63
N GLY A 1133 14.09 -29.66 13.16
CA GLY A 1133 12.77 -29.06 13.06
C GLY A 1133 12.27 -28.55 14.41
N ALA A 1134 12.34 -29.38 15.44
CA ALA A 1134 11.95 -29.02 16.81
C ALA A 1134 12.75 -27.81 17.34
N LEU A 1135 14.07 -27.76 17.13
CA LEU A 1135 14.90 -26.63 17.58
C LEU A 1135 14.55 -25.32 16.86
N VAL A 1136 14.38 -25.34 15.53
CA VAL A 1136 13.97 -24.17 14.75
C VAL A 1136 12.58 -23.69 15.15
N GLY A 1137 11.62 -24.61 15.28
CA GLY A 1137 10.25 -24.27 15.66
C GLY A 1137 10.16 -23.71 17.08
N TYR A 1138 10.85 -24.34 18.04
CA TYR A 1138 10.91 -23.88 19.42
C TYR A 1138 11.54 -22.48 19.52
N ALA A 1139 12.60 -22.19 18.75
CA ALA A 1139 13.23 -20.88 18.74
C ALA A 1139 12.28 -19.78 18.21
N VAL A 1140 11.66 -20.00 17.03
CA VAL A 1140 10.71 -19.03 16.43
C VAL A 1140 9.50 -18.81 17.33
N GLY A 1141 8.87 -19.89 17.81
CA GLY A 1141 7.73 -19.80 18.73
C GLY A 1141 8.09 -19.19 20.08
N SER A 1142 9.33 -19.35 20.55
CA SER A 1142 9.83 -18.72 21.78
C SER A 1142 9.97 -17.22 21.63
N LEU A 1143 10.66 -16.76 20.58
CA LEU A 1143 10.94 -15.33 20.38
C LEU A 1143 9.65 -14.52 20.20
N LEU A 1144 8.65 -15.05 19.49
CA LEU A 1144 7.35 -14.39 19.29
C LEU A 1144 6.44 -14.48 20.53
N ALA A 1145 6.62 -15.47 21.40
CA ALA A 1145 5.99 -15.49 22.72
C ALA A 1145 6.69 -14.51 23.68
N GLU A 1146 8.00 -14.33 23.56
CA GLU A 1146 8.82 -13.44 24.39
C GLU A 1146 8.64 -11.96 24.01
N GLU A 1147 8.47 -11.63 22.72
CA GLU A 1147 7.99 -10.33 22.23
C GLU A 1147 6.69 -9.91 22.95
N ARG A 1148 5.82 -10.90 23.23
CA ARG A 1148 4.54 -10.70 23.93
C ARG A 1148 4.70 -10.50 25.44
N THR A 1149 5.68 -11.13 26.09
CA THR A 1149 5.94 -10.93 27.53
C THR A 1149 6.77 -9.68 27.81
N ASP A 1150 7.72 -9.32 26.94
CA ASP A 1150 8.48 -8.05 27.02
C ASP A 1150 7.56 -6.82 26.88
N SER A 1151 6.43 -6.96 26.19
CA SER A 1151 5.37 -5.95 26.10
C SER A 1151 4.38 -5.94 27.27
N ARG A 1152 4.44 -6.91 28.20
CA ARG A 1152 3.58 -7.00 29.40
C ARG A 1152 4.38 -7.37 30.66
N GLY A 1153 5.07 -6.38 31.21
CA GLY A 1153 5.82 -6.51 32.47
C GLY A 1153 6.06 -5.16 33.17
N ALA A 1154 6.45 -5.21 34.44
CA ALA A 1154 6.78 -4.02 35.24
C ALA A 1154 8.12 -3.42 34.79
N ARG A 1155 8.09 -2.36 33.98
CA ARG A 1155 9.29 -1.68 33.50
C ARG A 1155 9.81 -0.72 34.57
N ILE A 1156 10.92 -1.09 35.22
CA ILE A 1156 11.59 -0.26 36.23
C ILE A 1156 12.61 0.64 35.54
N TYR A 1157 12.23 1.91 35.33
CA TYR A 1157 13.13 2.93 34.81
C TYR A 1157 13.97 3.49 35.96
N VAL A 1158 15.28 3.19 35.94
CA VAL A 1158 16.26 3.82 36.84
C VAL A 1158 16.86 5.02 36.11
N THR A 1159 16.58 6.21 36.61
CA THR A 1159 17.24 7.46 36.20
C THR A 1159 18.18 7.93 37.32
N PRO A 1160 19.09 8.89 37.08
CA PRO A 1160 19.91 9.48 38.14
C PRO A 1160 19.12 10.21 39.25
N GLN A 1161 17.80 10.35 39.12
CA GLN A 1161 16.94 11.12 40.04
C GLN A 1161 15.70 10.35 40.53
N SER A 1162 15.36 9.19 39.95
CA SER A 1162 14.24 8.35 40.40
C SER A 1162 14.37 6.89 39.96
N VAL A 1163 13.73 6.00 40.71
CA VAL A 1163 13.38 4.64 40.27
C VAL A 1163 11.87 4.60 40.09
N THR A 1164 11.40 4.39 38.86
CA THR A 1164 9.97 4.47 38.50
C THR A 1164 9.52 3.18 37.85
N SER A 1165 8.61 2.44 38.48
CA SER A 1165 7.99 1.24 37.91
C SER A 1165 6.71 1.58 37.16
N VAL A 1166 6.66 1.24 35.88
CA VAL A 1166 5.47 1.38 35.02
C VAL A 1166 4.89 -0.02 34.75
N TRP A 1167 3.60 -0.17 35.01
CA TRP A 1167 2.85 -1.41 34.77
C TRP A 1167 1.90 -1.20 33.59
N SER A 1168 1.79 -2.21 32.73
CA SER A 1168 0.85 -2.25 31.61
C SER A 1168 0.13 -3.59 31.61
N PHE A 1169 -1.20 -3.56 31.42
CA PHE A 1169 -2.11 -4.68 31.61
C PHE A 1169 -2.41 -5.43 30.31
#